data_AF-A0A421J6N9-F1
#
_entry.id   AF-A0A421J6N9-F1
#
_cell.length_a   1.000
_cell.length_b   1.000
_cell.length_c   1.000
_cell.angle_alpha   90.00
_cell.angle_beta   90.00
_cell.angle_gamma   90.00
#
_symmetry.space_group_name_H-M   'P 1'
#
loop_
_entity.id
_entity.type
_entity.pdbx_description
1 polymer ?
#
loop_
_entity_poly.entity_id
_entity_poly.type
_entity_poly.pdbx_seq_one_letter_code
_entity_poly.pdbx_strand_id
1 'polypeptide(L)'
;MDNGSSTLLSFPSSPQPPGSNIPSPPPAEVPRSIEEDSYVRGAAKRSSSSSNDLLYERDRFRARLQTFNGRHTGAVGPDEGPSSTEKSKNGVIDEETSHCDVCDIIQSKTTRLQVRPPSPEFAADDISPLSAGSDFFRSLAELPSAFSAPEPAVDIRSLTYAQLSAVFRYYFNQRLPHTAKMFPWLHGIHPENFAQKRFFCRDTIHDQDGTDPPESELNPALSADPAAVPRFLMCVSPADNPALLRNTVHAPEILHPIDVSRAEVVTLLEYVLGLVFPGKDSHHMLDPLVADCYAIKHLPVFLNLDPSSGVSLRNFHIQVAKLAACSDMVVYCLENDHLGSCKCASLARVLWLAQRYAVAKDGGLGTAHYNTFIMSDLPFLEQILLRQPSPYHSTLFTVPPEPRSDTRKTSLESRLSSFNPRSLAVWDSDFVMKEKVETTRMSAASCIGGRVWAGNMWDYQAMIMHLQFRNEMSIGDGFGSYCDPSSSIVNKDDIANQRITNILPPPRANWRLFVHCCSDAGFPDLAVLRSLMFKFSLSSHRSTGSEYHTLEFPPAGSVGIGDCKKENLSSVVNCCKLLYLYSSSTSDDPDVVSALIYCSDGYTESSLFVLSYVMYSRNVSLDEAMLLLHKDYSRPFYIFSSDVHILRKLEVLLRRVSPLVKKVDWSTLEVFSDLEITEILLATGARPSHSVGAKHSLERKASSLSLLEADWVSDVDGSLPSRILPYLYLGSLKHANSLALLSKLGITKVISVGERLEWLNSRQFQSSHTITVEEIDGGNLEKFTISGNPNTVDTILKVNNLQDDGIDELSASLPRMLEFIEEEHQKSNGNAKIFIHCRVGVSRSATVVMAEVMRRLNVSLAKAYLYVRVRRLNIIIQPNLRFMYELFKWEEHQKTLDKKRSELTLREIDWFVFCREVMNLNVPYLRK
;
A
#
# COMPACT_ATOMS: atom_id res chain seq x y z
N MET A 1 27.48 73.43 32.50
CA MET A 1 26.38 73.00 31.59
C MET A 1 25.99 71.59 31.98
N ASP A 2 25.44 71.31 33.16
CA ASP A 2 24.32 71.91 33.94
C ASP A 2 22.99 71.23 33.60
N ASN A 3 22.06 70.95 34.52
CA ASN A 3 22.07 70.74 35.99
C ASN A 3 20.72 70.05 36.31
N GLY A 4 20.52 69.20 37.32
CA GLY A 4 21.40 68.68 38.39
C GLY A 4 20.51 68.10 39.51
N SER A 5 21.11 67.53 40.57
CA SER A 5 20.49 67.15 41.88
C SER A 5 19.31 66.12 41.91
N SER A 6 19.20 65.23 42.90
CA SER A 6 20.12 64.81 43.98
C SER A 6 19.59 63.57 44.76
N THR A 7 20.42 63.01 45.68
CA THR A 7 20.06 62.29 46.94
C THR A 7 19.24 60.99 46.87
N LEU A 8 19.55 59.84 47.51
CA LEU A 8 20.63 59.31 48.41
C LEU A 8 20.73 57.78 48.12
N LEU A 9 21.88 57.08 48.09
CA LEU A 9 22.76 56.62 49.20
C LEU A 9 22.04 55.78 50.29
N SER A 10 22.56 54.65 50.80
CA SER A 10 23.94 54.12 50.80
C SER A 10 24.06 52.56 50.88
N PHE A 11 25.22 52.02 50.44
CA PHE A 11 25.77 50.71 50.85
C PHE A 11 26.72 50.87 52.07
N PRO A 12 27.07 49.80 52.81
CA PRO A 12 28.32 49.04 52.60
C PRO A 12 28.16 47.51 52.91
N SER A 13 29.12 46.58 52.79
CA SER A 13 30.54 46.57 52.34
C SER A 13 30.95 45.13 51.98
N SER A 14 31.91 44.96 51.07
CA SER A 14 32.73 43.74 50.93
C SER A 14 34.11 43.93 51.58
N PRO A 15 34.90 42.85 51.72
CA PRO A 15 36.26 42.92 51.18
C PRO A 15 36.69 41.69 50.35
N GLN A 16 37.75 41.89 49.58
CA GLN A 16 38.48 40.99 48.67
C GLN A 16 39.97 40.99 49.12
N PRO A 17 40.97 40.38 48.43
CA PRO A 17 40.98 39.36 47.36
C PRO A 17 41.85 38.15 47.84
N PRO A 18 42.99 37.65 47.25
CA PRO A 18 43.82 38.06 46.10
C PRO A 18 43.60 37.23 44.81
N GLY A 19 44.00 37.79 43.66
CA GLY A 19 44.19 37.09 42.38
C GLY A 19 45.40 37.67 41.63
N SER A 20 46.05 36.89 40.77
CA SER A 20 47.29 37.27 40.06
C SER A 20 47.23 36.93 38.55
N ASN A 21 48.10 37.60 37.78
CA ASN A 21 47.85 37.95 36.38
C ASN A 21 48.57 37.08 35.32
N ILE A 22 47.87 36.76 34.21
CA ILE A 22 48.25 36.99 32.76
C ILE A 22 49.48 36.22 32.20
N PRO A 23 49.56 35.79 30.90
CA PRO A 23 48.84 36.23 29.68
C PRO A 23 48.20 35.13 28.78
N SER A 24 47.56 35.57 27.68
CA SER A 24 47.14 34.82 26.47
C SER A 24 47.96 35.27 25.23
N PRO A 25 48.09 34.51 24.11
CA PRO A 25 47.05 34.43 23.02
C PRO A 25 47.14 33.11 22.16
N PRO A 26 46.56 32.99 20.93
CA PRO A 26 45.18 33.19 20.46
C PRO A 26 44.56 31.84 19.92
N PRO A 27 43.85 31.67 18.76
CA PRO A 27 42.60 30.90 18.77
C PRO A 27 42.55 29.62 17.89
N ALA A 28 41.55 28.76 18.14
CA ALA A 28 41.11 27.70 17.23
C ALA A 28 39.58 27.52 17.26
N GLU A 29 39.05 27.01 16.15
CA GLU A 29 37.66 27.03 15.67
C GLU A 29 36.60 26.32 16.54
N VAL A 30 35.33 26.64 16.29
CA VAL A 30 34.14 26.06 16.97
C VAL A 30 33.49 24.97 16.12
N PRO A 31 33.45 23.71 16.59
CA PRO A 31 32.48 22.71 16.12
C PRO A 31 31.15 22.87 16.88
N ARG A 32 30.03 22.96 16.17
CA ARG A 32 28.70 22.80 16.78
C ARG A 32 28.37 21.30 16.88
N SER A 33 28.35 20.77 18.09
CA SER A 33 27.69 19.49 18.43
C SER A 33 26.55 19.78 19.41
N ILE A 34 25.34 19.32 19.08
CA ILE A 34 24.19 19.37 19.99
C ILE A 34 24.37 18.23 21.00
N GLU A 35 24.27 18.53 22.30
CA GLU A 35 24.47 17.55 23.37
C GLU A 35 23.24 16.65 23.57
N GLU A 36 23.46 15.38 23.95
CA GLU A 36 22.42 14.37 24.12
C GLU A 36 21.77 14.45 25.53
N ASP A 37 20.79 15.34 25.71
CA ASP A 37 20.22 15.59 27.03
C ASP A 37 19.28 14.49 27.55
N SER A 38 19.69 13.83 28.65
CA SER A 38 18.84 13.14 29.64
C SER A 38 18.08 11.84 29.27
N TYR A 39 18.66 10.92 28.48
CA TYR A 39 18.14 9.55 28.37
C TYR A 39 18.23 8.75 29.68
N VAL A 40 17.14 8.64 30.45
CA VAL A 40 17.02 7.72 31.59
C VAL A 40 16.76 6.29 31.08
N ARG A 41 17.80 5.63 30.55
CA ARG A 41 17.72 4.22 30.10
C ARG A 41 17.70 3.24 31.29
N GLY A 42 16.50 2.96 31.82
CA GLY A 42 16.26 1.78 32.65
C GLY A 42 16.37 0.50 31.81
N ALA A 43 17.47 -0.25 31.94
CA ALA A 43 17.78 -1.40 31.07
C ALA A 43 16.99 -2.68 31.41
N ALA A 44 15.65 -2.62 31.33
CA ALA A 44 14.72 -3.69 31.69
C ALA A 44 14.59 -4.79 30.61
N LYS A 45 15.66 -5.53 30.32
CA LYS A 45 15.59 -6.72 29.46
C LYS A 45 14.69 -7.80 30.08
N ARG A 46 13.55 -8.13 29.45
CA ARG A 46 12.69 -9.24 29.89
C ARG A 46 13.43 -10.58 29.76
N SER A 47 13.64 -11.26 30.88
CA SER A 47 14.23 -12.59 30.97
C SER A 47 13.18 -13.66 31.28
N SER A 48 12.29 -13.93 30.32
CA SER A 48 11.29 -15.00 30.39
C SER A 48 11.26 -15.79 29.08
N SER A 49 11.37 -17.13 29.17
CA SER A 49 11.38 -18.01 28.00
C SER A 49 10.11 -17.90 27.15
N SER A 50 8.97 -17.65 27.78
CA SER A 50 7.68 -17.41 27.12
C SER A 50 7.66 -16.18 26.19
N SER A 51 8.59 -15.24 26.32
CA SER A 51 8.67 -14.08 25.40
C SER A 51 9.09 -14.50 24.00
N ASN A 52 9.87 -15.58 23.85
CA ASN A 52 10.28 -16.09 22.54
C ASN A 52 9.09 -16.70 21.78
N ASP A 53 8.20 -17.41 22.48
CA ASP A 53 6.98 -18.00 21.89
C ASP A 53 5.92 -16.95 21.50
N LEU A 54 6.00 -15.74 22.05
CA LEU A 54 5.08 -14.63 21.75
C LEU A 54 5.63 -13.65 20.71
N LEU A 55 6.95 -13.43 20.67
CA LEU A 55 7.62 -12.95 19.45
C LEU A 55 7.25 -13.84 18.26
N TYR A 56 7.18 -15.15 18.49
CA TYR A 56 6.66 -16.14 17.54
C TYR A 56 5.21 -15.90 17.11
N GLU A 57 4.32 -15.21 17.84
CA GLU A 57 2.99 -14.85 17.29
C GLU A 57 3.10 -13.73 16.26
N ARG A 58 3.88 -12.69 16.55
CA ARG A 58 4.17 -11.59 15.61
C ARG A 58 4.94 -12.09 14.38
N ASP A 59 5.84 -13.04 14.57
CA ASP A 59 6.60 -13.67 13.48
C ASP A 59 5.82 -14.80 12.79
N ARG A 60 4.79 -15.39 13.40
CA ARG A 60 3.82 -16.29 12.76
C ARG A 60 2.75 -15.54 11.99
N PHE A 61 2.43 -14.29 12.35
CA PHE A 61 1.71 -13.38 11.48
C PHE A 61 2.51 -13.12 10.19
N ARG A 62 3.80 -12.77 10.32
CA ARG A 62 4.73 -12.68 9.18
C ARG A 62 4.87 -14.00 8.41
N ALA A 63 4.95 -15.15 9.09
CA ALA A 63 5.12 -16.46 8.45
C ALA A 63 3.83 -17.06 7.84
N ARG A 64 2.63 -16.64 8.26
CA ARG A 64 1.36 -17.02 7.61
C ARG A 64 1.33 -16.62 6.13
N LEU A 65 2.12 -15.60 5.75
CA LEU A 65 2.37 -15.21 4.36
C LEU A 65 3.00 -16.35 3.52
N GLN A 66 3.88 -17.16 4.12
CA GLN A 66 4.57 -18.25 3.42
C GLN A 66 3.63 -19.43 3.10
N THR A 67 2.56 -19.62 3.88
CA THR A 67 1.56 -20.69 3.67
C THR A 67 0.62 -20.47 2.47
N PHE A 68 0.61 -19.31 1.82
CA PHE A 68 -0.24 -19.05 0.64
C PHE A 68 0.32 -19.60 -0.69
N ASN A 69 1.54 -20.15 -0.68
CA ASN A 69 2.16 -20.83 -1.84
C ASN A 69 2.39 -22.34 -1.56
N GLY A 70 1.47 -22.98 -0.83
CA GLY A 70 1.56 -24.40 -0.47
C GLY A 70 1.29 -25.34 -1.65
N ARG A 71 2.28 -26.17 -2.02
CA ARG A 71 2.15 -27.19 -3.09
C ARG A 71 1.08 -28.23 -2.75
N HIS A 72 0.13 -28.45 -3.67
CA HIS A 72 -0.75 -29.62 -3.68
C HIS A 72 -0.47 -30.50 -4.90
N THR A 73 -0.05 -31.74 -4.66
CA THR A 73 0.16 -32.76 -5.70
C THR A 73 -0.98 -33.79 -5.67
N GLY A 74 -1.71 -33.93 -6.77
CA GLY A 74 -2.80 -34.90 -6.95
C GLY A 74 -2.85 -35.38 -8.42
N ALA A 75 -3.24 -36.64 -8.64
CA ALA A 75 -2.86 -37.38 -9.84
C ALA A 75 -3.86 -37.33 -11.03
N VAL A 76 -3.45 -38.03 -12.09
CA VAL A 76 -4.15 -38.55 -13.30
C VAL A 76 -5.67 -38.81 -13.11
N GLY A 77 -6.54 -38.66 -14.11
CA GLY A 77 -6.31 -38.62 -15.57
C GLY A 77 -7.34 -37.84 -16.42
N PRO A 78 -7.39 -38.08 -17.75
CA PRO A 78 -8.08 -37.25 -18.76
C PRO A 78 -9.39 -37.85 -19.33
N ASP A 79 -10.17 -37.05 -20.08
CA ASP A 79 -10.46 -37.23 -21.54
C ASP A 79 -11.67 -36.40 -22.06
N GLU A 80 -11.44 -35.67 -23.18
CA GLU A 80 -12.29 -35.43 -24.38
C GLU A 80 -13.75 -34.88 -24.32
N GLY A 81 -14.18 -34.25 -25.42
CA GLY A 81 -15.36 -33.36 -25.61
C GLY A 81 -15.92 -33.50 -27.04
N PRO A 82 -15.92 -32.48 -27.94
CA PRO A 82 -15.90 -31.01 -27.76
C PRO A 82 -16.82 -30.25 -28.78
N SER A 83 -16.51 -28.97 -29.06
CA SER A 83 -16.85 -28.21 -30.30
C SER A 83 -18.32 -27.73 -30.52
N SER A 84 -18.64 -26.63 -31.23
CA SER A 84 -17.85 -25.47 -31.71
C SER A 84 -18.74 -24.38 -32.39
N THR A 85 -18.32 -23.09 -32.36
CA THR A 85 -18.51 -22.06 -33.43
C THR A 85 -19.96 -21.56 -33.79
N GLU A 86 -20.25 -20.38 -34.38
CA GLU A 86 -19.47 -19.20 -34.85
C GLU A 86 -20.34 -17.92 -35.14
N LYS A 87 -19.71 -16.72 -35.09
CA LYS A 87 -19.89 -15.49 -35.95
C LYS A 87 -21.30 -14.83 -36.17
N SER A 88 -21.46 -13.54 -36.54
CA SER A 88 -20.60 -12.32 -36.54
C SER A 88 -21.34 -11.04 -37.04
N LYS A 89 -20.82 -9.82 -36.72
CA LYS A 89 -20.99 -8.50 -37.45
C LYS A 89 -22.43 -7.90 -37.47
N ASN A 90 -22.73 -6.60 -37.69
CA ASN A 90 -22.11 -5.24 -37.67
C ASN A 90 -23.28 -4.20 -37.61
N GLY A 91 -23.16 -2.86 -37.45
CA GLY A 91 -22.05 -1.93 -37.19
C GLY A 91 -22.31 -0.51 -37.80
N VAL A 92 -21.86 0.58 -37.13
CA VAL A 92 -21.90 2.04 -37.54
C VAL A 92 -23.29 2.69 -37.85
N ILE A 93 -23.52 4.02 -38.02
CA ILE A 93 -22.68 5.27 -38.12
C ILE A 93 -23.44 6.52 -37.53
N ASP A 94 -22.69 7.57 -37.14
CA ASP A 94 -22.75 9.06 -37.35
C ASP A 94 -24.08 9.88 -37.40
N GLU A 95 -24.13 11.21 -37.20
CA GLU A 95 -23.39 12.20 -36.33
C GLU A 95 -24.17 13.57 -36.30
N GLU A 96 -23.51 14.73 -36.28
CA GLU A 96 -24.02 16.14 -36.35
C GLU A 96 -24.81 16.74 -35.16
N THR A 97 -24.88 18.07 -34.89
CA THR A 97 -24.05 19.27 -35.21
C THR A 97 -24.36 20.40 -34.20
N SER A 98 -23.48 21.42 -34.04
CA SER A 98 -23.78 22.87 -34.13
C SER A 98 -22.73 23.80 -33.46
N HIS A 99 -22.59 25.01 -34.01
CA HIS A 99 -21.75 26.12 -33.51
C HIS A 99 -22.62 27.39 -33.32
N CYS A 100 -22.08 28.45 -32.73
CA CYS A 100 -22.80 29.72 -32.57
C CYS A 100 -21.87 30.94 -32.75
N ASP A 101 -22.19 31.78 -33.73
CA ASP A 101 -21.35 32.91 -34.17
C ASP A 101 -21.66 34.23 -33.45
N VAL A 102 -20.90 34.56 -32.40
CA VAL A 102 -20.80 35.95 -31.89
C VAL A 102 -19.38 36.24 -31.38
N CYS A 103 -18.39 36.40 -32.28
CA CYS A 103 -17.09 37.03 -31.95
C CYS A 103 -16.26 37.40 -33.20
N ASP A 104 -16.80 38.21 -34.11
CA ASP A 104 -16.03 38.76 -35.24
C ASP A 104 -16.23 40.28 -35.36
N ILE A 105 -15.21 41.06 -34.98
CA ILE A 105 -15.01 42.48 -35.37
C ILE A 105 -13.62 42.99 -34.92
N ILE A 106 -12.87 43.49 -35.92
CA ILE A 106 -11.72 44.43 -35.84
C ILE A 106 -10.44 43.97 -35.11
N GLN A 107 -9.60 43.37 -35.93
CA GLN A 107 -8.14 43.26 -35.87
C GLN A 107 -7.37 44.44 -35.23
N SER A 108 -6.28 44.13 -34.53
CA SER A 108 -5.03 44.91 -34.63
C SER A 108 -3.81 43.97 -34.60
N LYS A 109 -2.77 44.29 -35.38
CA LYS A 109 -1.65 43.36 -35.66
C LYS A 109 -0.47 43.58 -34.72
N THR A 110 -0.09 42.56 -33.96
CA THR A 110 1.30 42.36 -33.50
C THR A 110 1.74 40.91 -33.75
N THR A 111 2.86 40.74 -34.42
CA THR A 111 3.37 39.43 -34.85
C THR A 111 4.04 38.69 -33.69
N ARG A 112 3.26 37.92 -32.93
CA ARG A 112 3.84 36.89 -32.04
C ARG A 112 4.37 35.74 -32.88
N LEU A 113 5.66 35.44 -32.73
CA LEU A 113 6.26 34.18 -33.18
C LEU A 113 5.55 33.01 -32.49
N GLN A 114 4.68 32.31 -33.21
CA GLN A 114 4.10 31.06 -32.73
C GLN A 114 5.13 29.93 -32.86
N VAL A 115 5.93 29.73 -31.82
CA VAL A 115 6.62 28.44 -31.62
C VAL A 115 5.57 27.43 -31.15
N ARG A 116 4.76 26.94 -32.08
CA ARG A 116 4.06 25.67 -31.92
C ARG A 116 5.08 24.55 -32.19
N PRO A 117 5.43 23.70 -31.22
CA PRO A 117 6.19 22.50 -31.54
C PRO A 117 5.32 21.59 -32.42
N PRO A 118 5.81 21.08 -33.56
CA PRO A 118 5.05 20.12 -34.37
C PRO A 118 5.07 18.76 -33.67
N SER A 119 4.06 18.47 -32.85
CA SER A 119 3.79 17.12 -32.38
C SER A 119 3.28 16.28 -33.56
N PRO A 120 3.93 15.15 -33.90
CA PRO A 120 3.37 14.25 -34.91
C PRO A 120 2.06 13.66 -34.39
N GLU A 121 0.97 13.93 -35.10
CA GLU A 121 -0.32 13.29 -34.85
C GLU A 121 -0.28 11.90 -35.50
N PHE A 122 -0.26 10.86 -34.67
CA PHE A 122 -0.40 9.48 -35.15
C PHE A 122 -1.87 9.22 -35.49
N ALA A 123 -2.12 8.75 -36.71
CA ALA A 123 -3.43 8.23 -37.08
C ALA A 123 -3.80 7.02 -36.19
N ALA A 124 -5.09 6.73 -36.09
CA ALA A 124 -5.62 5.59 -35.35
C ALA A 124 -5.48 4.26 -36.10
N ASP A 125 -4.34 4.06 -36.77
CA ASP A 125 -4.02 2.84 -37.51
C ASP A 125 -3.67 1.69 -36.54
N ASP A 126 -3.99 0.45 -36.94
CA ASP A 126 -3.72 -0.78 -36.15
C ASP A 126 -2.21 -1.11 -35.98
N ILE A 127 -1.31 -0.23 -36.43
CA ILE A 127 0.14 -0.44 -36.42
C ILE A 127 0.82 0.56 -35.48
N SER A 128 1.49 0.05 -34.44
CA SER A 128 2.31 0.86 -33.52
C SER A 128 3.34 1.70 -34.29
N PRO A 129 3.56 2.98 -33.92
CA PRO A 129 4.57 3.82 -34.55
C PRO A 129 6.00 3.27 -34.41
N LEU A 130 6.27 2.45 -33.38
CA LEU A 130 7.56 1.80 -33.17
C LEU A 130 7.72 0.48 -33.96
N SER A 131 6.69 0.02 -34.67
CA SER A 131 6.76 -1.16 -35.53
C SER A 131 7.56 -0.86 -36.80
N ALA A 132 8.37 -1.83 -37.27
CA ALA A 132 9.19 -1.70 -38.47
C ALA A 132 8.37 -1.43 -39.76
N GLY A 133 7.07 -1.72 -39.75
CA GLY A 133 6.14 -1.40 -40.84
C GLY A 133 5.67 0.06 -40.88
N SER A 134 5.87 0.84 -39.82
CA SER A 134 5.35 2.21 -39.70
C SER A 134 6.22 3.23 -40.44
N ASP A 135 5.59 4.21 -41.09
CA ASP A 135 6.30 5.34 -41.70
C ASP A 135 6.97 6.26 -40.65
N PHE A 136 6.49 6.26 -39.40
CA PHE A 136 7.21 6.92 -38.31
C PHE A 136 8.57 6.24 -38.05
N PHE A 137 8.58 4.91 -37.87
CA PHE A 137 9.81 4.14 -37.69
C PHE A 137 10.80 4.34 -38.85
N ARG A 138 10.30 4.34 -40.09
CA ARG A 138 11.10 4.61 -41.31
C ARG A 138 11.68 6.03 -41.34
N SER A 139 11.03 7.01 -40.70
CA SER A 139 11.51 8.40 -40.62
C SER A 139 12.57 8.64 -39.52
N LEU A 140 12.81 7.67 -38.63
CA LEU A 140 13.80 7.79 -37.57
C LEU A 140 15.22 7.66 -38.11
N ALA A 141 16.12 8.52 -37.62
CA ALA A 141 17.53 8.48 -38.01
C ALA A 141 18.24 7.25 -37.41
N GLU A 142 18.82 6.43 -38.29
CA GLU A 142 19.72 5.35 -37.94
C GLU A 142 21.00 5.92 -37.29
N LEU A 143 21.54 5.23 -36.28
CA LEU A 143 22.76 5.68 -35.61
C LEU A 143 23.99 5.51 -36.53
N PRO A 144 24.94 6.45 -36.53
CA PRO A 144 26.23 6.27 -37.20
C PRO A 144 26.96 5.06 -36.58
N SER A 145 26.94 3.92 -37.27
CA SER A 145 27.45 2.67 -36.70
C SER A 145 28.97 2.58 -36.86
N ALA A 146 29.65 2.12 -35.81
CA ALA A 146 31.04 1.66 -35.89
C ALA A 146 31.17 0.30 -36.61
N PHE A 147 30.10 -0.16 -37.27
CA PHE A 147 29.94 -1.48 -37.90
C PHE A 147 29.31 -1.34 -39.29
N SER A 148 29.74 -0.33 -40.05
CA SER A 148 29.30 -0.14 -41.44
C SER A 148 29.97 -1.18 -42.36
N ALA A 149 29.27 -2.30 -42.56
CA ALA A 149 29.58 -3.47 -43.40
C ALA A 149 30.56 -4.52 -42.80
N PRO A 150 30.44 -5.81 -43.19
CA PRO A 150 29.40 -6.42 -44.06
C PRO A 150 28.11 -6.76 -43.29
N GLU A 151 27.22 -7.59 -43.85
CA GLU A 151 26.09 -8.17 -43.11
C GLU A 151 26.56 -9.19 -42.06
N PRO A 152 25.82 -9.38 -40.94
CA PRO A 152 24.54 -8.76 -40.61
C PRO A 152 24.67 -7.44 -39.83
N ALA A 153 24.02 -6.38 -40.31
CA ALA A 153 24.06 -5.05 -39.69
C ALA A 153 23.13 -4.93 -38.46
N VAL A 154 23.52 -4.07 -37.51
CA VAL A 154 22.78 -3.78 -36.27
C VAL A 154 21.87 -2.56 -36.45
N ASP A 155 20.61 -2.78 -36.84
CA ASP A 155 19.59 -1.70 -36.92
C ASP A 155 19.13 -1.27 -35.51
N ILE A 156 19.70 -0.17 -35.02
CA ILE A 156 19.27 0.55 -33.82
C ILE A 156 19.08 2.02 -34.23
N ARG A 157 17.89 2.57 -33.91
CA ARG A 157 17.47 3.91 -34.35
C ARG A 157 17.48 4.91 -33.21
N SER A 158 17.63 6.19 -33.55
CA SER A 158 17.60 7.27 -32.58
C SER A 158 16.19 7.88 -32.40
N LEU A 159 15.89 8.33 -31.19
CA LEU A 159 14.68 9.06 -30.84
C LEU A 159 15.02 10.38 -30.16
N THR A 160 14.25 11.43 -30.47
CA THR A 160 14.24 12.70 -29.73
C THR A 160 13.15 12.71 -28.66
N TYR A 161 13.27 13.60 -27.68
CA TYR A 161 12.27 13.83 -26.63
C TYR A 161 10.88 14.17 -27.20
N ALA A 162 10.82 14.99 -28.26
CA ALA A 162 9.54 15.35 -28.88
C ALA A 162 8.84 14.13 -29.52
N GLN A 163 9.62 13.29 -30.22
CA GLN A 163 9.16 12.01 -30.78
C GLN A 163 8.72 11.05 -29.66
N LEU A 164 9.54 10.83 -28.64
CA LEU A 164 9.24 9.93 -27.54
C LEU A 164 8.01 10.39 -26.73
N SER A 165 7.85 11.70 -26.50
CA SER A 165 6.67 12.27 -25.82
C SER A 165 5.38 12.10 -26.63
N ALA A 166 5.44 12.05 -27.96
CA ALA A 166 4.30 11.72 -28.81
C ALA A 166 3.99 10.21 -28.72
N VAL A 167 5.01 9.36 -28.82
CA VAL A 167 4.89 7.89 -28.72
C VAL A 167 4.28 7.48 -27.37
N PHE A 168 4.70 8.08 -26.26
CA PHE A 168 4.10 7.81 -24.95
C PHE A 168 2.64 8.32 -24.83
N ARG A 169 2.29 9.44 -25.48
CA ARG A 169 0.88 9.91 -25.56
C ARG A 169 0.01 8.94 -26.35
N TYR A 170 0.52 8.34 -27.42
CA TYR A 170 -0.14 7.25 -28.14
C TYR A 170 -0.27 6.01 -27.24
N TYR A 171 0.84 5.53 -26.70
CA TYR A 171 0.92 4.27 -25.95
C TYR A 171 0.02 4.22 -24.70
N PHE A 172 0.02 5.28 -23.86
CA PHE A 172 -0.86 5.36 -22.67
C PHE A 172 -2.34 5.61 -23.02
N ASN A 173 -2.69 5.72 -24.30
CA ASN A 173 -4.06 5.80 -24.83
C ASN A 173 -4.44 4.63 -25.74
N GLN A 174 -3.52 3.70 -26.05
CA GLN A 174 -3.88 2.42 -26.63
C GLN A 174 -4.42 1.47 -25.56
N ARG A 175 -5.33 0.56 -25.94
CA ARG A 175 -5.94 -0.41 -25.03
C ARG A 175 -4.96 -1.50 -24.59
N LEU A 176 -5.14 -2.04 -23.39
CA LEU A 176 -4.39 -3.22 -22.95
C LEU A 176 -4.83 -4.50 -23.69
N PRO A 177 -3.92 -5.47 -23.90
CA PRO A 177 -4.27 -6.79 -24.42
C PRO A 177 -5.40 -7.47 -23.61
N HIS A 178 -6.22 -8.29 -24.26
CA HIS A 178 -7.36 -8.93 -23.60
C HIS A 178 -6.93 -9.94 -22.52
N THR A 179 -7.71 -10.08 -21.43
CA THR A 179 -7.43 -11.02 -20.31
C THR A 179 -7.09 -12.42 -20.83
N ALA A 180 -7.94 -12.96 -21.71
CA ALA A 180 -7.78 -14.28 -22.32
C ALA A 180 -6.59 -14.42 -23.31
N LYS A 181 -5.90 -13.34 -23.71
CA LYS A 181 -4.60 -13.42 -24.40
C LYS A 181 -3.43 -13.46 -23.41
N MET A 182 -3.59 -12.91 -22.21
CA MET A 182 -2.52 -12.69 -21.23
C MET A 182 -2.48 -13.73 -20.12
N PHE A 183 -3.60 -14.41 -19.86
CA PHE A 183 -3.68 -15.54 -18.93
C PHE A 183 -3.94 -16.82 -19.74
N PRO A 184 -3.24 -17.92 -19.45
CA PRO A 184 -2.43 -18.16 -18.24
C PRO A 184 -0.99 -17.61 -18.24
N TRP A 185 -0.48 -17.12 -19.38
CA TRP A 185 0.93 -16.72 -19.56
C TRP A 185 1.54 -15.87 -18.42
N LEU A 186 0.85 -14.80 -17.98
CA LEU A 186 1.35 -13.89 -16.94
C LEU A 186 1.56 -14.56 -15.57
N HIS A 187 0.99 -15.75 -15.30
CA HIS A 187 1.31 -16.51 -14.09
C HIS A 187 2.72 -17.14 -14.13
N GLY A 188 3.38 -17.16 -15.28
CA GLY A 188 4.75 -17.66 -15.45
C GLY A 188 4.80 -19.18 -15.67
N ILE A 189 4.68 -19.61 -16.93
CA ILE A 189 4.61 -21.02 -17.34
C ILE A 189 6.02 -21.50 -17.71
N HIS A 190 6.78 -21.97 -16.72
CA HIS A 190 8.10 -22.55 -16.98
C HIS A 190 7.97 -23.88 -17.76
N PRO A 191 8.80 -24.16 -18.79
CA PRO A 191 8.69 -25.37 -19.61
C PRO A 191 8.68 -26.68 -18.80
N GLU A 192 9.51 -26.75 -17.75
CA GLU A 192 9.66 -27.91 -16.85
C GLU A 192 8.54 -28.03 -15.79
N ASN A 193 7.72 -27.00 -15.58
CA ASN A 193 6.74 -26.97 -14.50
C ASN A 193 5.41 -27.62 -14.92
N PHE A 194 5.45 -28.94 -15.10
CA PHE A 194 4.29 -29.78 -15.44
C PHE A 194 3.07 -29.54 -14.53
N ALA A 195 3.30 -29.24 -13.25
CA ALA A 195 2.22 -28.96 -12.30
C ALA A 195 1.45 -27.68 -12.66
N GLN A 196 2.14 -26.65 -13.17
CA GLN A 196 1.54 -25.39 -13.57
C GLN A 196 0.96 -25.43 -14.98
N LYS A 197 1.62 -26.11 -15.93
CA LYS A 197 1.04 -26.44 -17.24
C LYS A 197 -0.29 -27.19 -17.06
N ARG A 198 -0.30 -28.30 -16.33
CA ARG A 198 -1.51 -29.09 -16.05
C ARG A 198 -2.59 -28.36 -15.24
N PHE A 199 -2.22 -27.35 -14.44
CA PHE A 199 -3.19 -26.56 -13.69
C PHE A 199 -3.97 -25.60 -14.60
N PHE A 200 -3.28 -24.92 -15.53
CA PHE A 200 -3.90 -23.91 -16.40
C PHE A 200 -4.41 -24.44 -17.74
N CYS A 201 -3.79 -25.47 -18.32
CA CYS A 201 -4.25 -26.10 -19.56
C CYS A 201 -5.41 -27.09 -19.32
N ARG A 202 -6.04 -27.05 -18.13
CA ARG A 202 -6.97 -28.09 -17.69
C ARG A 202 -8.30 -28.02 -18.42
N ASP A 203 -8.70 -26.83 -18.86
CA ASP A 203 -9.95 -26.59 -19.57
C ASP A 203 -9.81 -26.73 -21.10
N THR A 204 -8.57 -26.83 -21.62
CA THR A 204 -8.29 -27.04 -23.06
C THR A 204 -8.11 -28.52 -23.43
N ILE A 205 -8.11 -29.43 -22.46
CA ILE A 205 -7.88 -30.89 -22.67
C ILE A 205 -9.13 -31.63 -23.15
N HIS A 206 -10.27 -30.94 -23.31
CA HIS A 206 -11.47 -31.56 -23.88
C HIS A 206 -11.40 -31.78 -25.41
N ASP A 207 -10.34 -31.43 -26.14
CA ASP A 207 -10.35 -31.56 -27.60
C ASP A 207 -9.46 -32.67 -28.22
N GLN A 208 -8.23 -32.94 -27.75
CA GLN A 208 -7.29 -33.83 -28.48
C GLN A 208 -6.29 -34.62 -27.60
N ASP A 209 -6.25 -35.94 -27.82
CA ASP A 209 -5.06 -36.82 -27.89
C ASP A 209 -3.79 -36.41 -27.07
N GLY A 210 -3.89 -36.46 -25.73
CA GLY A 210 -2.78 -36.81 -24.82
C GLY A 210 -1.47 -35.99 -24.85
N THR A 211 -1.41 -34.85 -25.53
CA THR A 211 -0.19 -34.06 -25.78
C THR A 211 -0.26 -32.68 -25.13
N ASP A 212 0.86 -32.19 -24.59
CA ASP A 212 0.94 -30.82 -24.07
C ASP A 212 0.73 -29.82 -25.22
N PRO A 213 -0.11 -28.77 -25.06
CA PRO A 213 -0.33 -27.78 -26.10
C PRO A 213 0.97 -27.04 -26.47
N PRO A 214 1.17 -26.68 -27.75
CA PRO A 214 2.42 -26.08 -28.21
C PRO A 214 2.69 -24.74 -27.49
N GLU A 215 3.95 -24.48 -27.15
CA GLU A 215 4.29 -23.34 -26.27
C GLU A 215 3.94 -21.96 -26.87
N SER A 216 3.69 -21.89 -28.19
CA SER A 216 3.13 -20.73 -28.90
C SER A 216 1.68 -20.38 -28.52
N GLU A 217 0.89 -21.33 -28.03
CA GLU A 217 -0.48 -21.07 -27.52
C GLU A 217 -0.44 -20.56 -26.07
N LEU A 218 0.55 -21.00 -25.29
CA LEU A 218 0.76 -20.59 -23.90
C LEU A 218 1.59 -19.30 -23.76
N ASN A 219 2.16 -18.78 -24.85
CA ASN A 219 2.97 -17.57 -24.88
C ASN A 219 2.51 -16.62 -26.01
N PRO A 220 1.69 -15.59 -25.72
CA PRO A 220 1.16 -14.67 -26.74
C PRO A 220 2.25 -13.84 -27.42
N ALA A 221 3.44 -13.70 -26.83
CA ALA A 221 4.57 -13.02 -27.45
C ALA A 221 5.21 -13.81 -28.61
N LEU A 222 4.87 -15.09 -28.78
CA LEU A 222 5.29 -15.97 -29.87
C LEU A 222 4.18 -16.20 -30.92
N SER A 223 3.07 -15.47 -30.85
CA SER A 223 1.96 -15.64 -31.79
C SER A 223 2.32 -15.16 -33.19
N ALA A 224 1.98 -15.96 -34.21
CA ALA A 224 2.20 -15.60 -35.61
C ALA A 224 1.23 -14.50 -36.12
N ASP A 225 0.17 -14.19 -35.38
CA ASP A 225 -0.75 -13.07 -35.68
C ASP A 225 -0.20 -11.75 -35.11
N PRO A 226 0.16 -10.74 -35.96
CA PRO A 226 0.64 -9.44 -35.49
C PRO A 226 -0.36 -8.68 -34.60
N ALA A 227 -1.66 -8.99 -34.65
CA ALA A 227 -2.70 -8.43 -33.77
C ALA A 227 -2.93 -9.27 -32.49
N ALA A 228 -2.22 -10.38 -32.31
CA ALA A 228 -2.15 -11.15 -31.07
C ALA A 228 -0.89 -10.86 -30.25
N VAL A 229 0.22 -10.53 -30.90
CA VAL A 229 1.50 -10.17 -30.26
C VAL A 229 1.33 -8.95 -29.34
N PRO A 230 1.46 -9.08 -28.00
CA PRO A 230 1.41 -7.95 -27.08
C PRO A 230 2.68 -7.11 -27.21
N ARG A 231 2.55 -5.78 -27.18
CA ARG A 231 3.66 -4.82 -27.33
C ARG A 231 3.64 -3.81 -26.19
N PHE A 232 4.66 -3.85 -25.35
CA PHE A 232 4.87 -2.88 -24.26
C PHE A 232 5.97 -1.87 -24.64
N LEU A 233 6.07 -0.78 -23.88
CA LEU A 233 7.10 0.25 -24.04
C LEU A 233 7.94 0.35 -22.76
N MET A 234 9.22 -0.03 -22.82
CA MET A 234 10.15 0.07 -21.70
C MET A 234 11.22 1.13 -21.97
N CYS A 235 11.48 2.00 -21.00
CA CYS A 235 12.70 2.79 -20.99
C CYS A 235 13.78 2.04 -20.20
N VAL A 236 15.01 1.99 -20.69
CA VAL A 236 16.10 1.26 -20.03
C VAL A 236 17.25 2.21 -19.71
N SER A 237 17.65 2.25 -18.45
CA SER A 237 18.73 3.11 -17.96
C SER A 237 19.86 2.27 -17.35
N PRO A 238 21.15 2.61 -17.58
CA PRO A 238 22.27 2.04 -16.83
C PRO A 238 22.01 2.09 -15.31
N ALA A 239 22.45 1.06 -14.58
CA ALA A 239 22.15 0.92 -13.15
C ALA A 239 22.74 2.03 -12.25
N ASP A 240 23.68 2.82 -12.77
CA ASP A 240 24.29 3.95 -12.07
C ASP A 240 23.46 5.25 -12.16
N ASN A 241 22.46 5.31 -13.04
CA ASN A 241 21.65 6.51 -13.31
C ASN A 241 20.28 6.46 -12.58
N PRO A 242 19.73 7.60 -12.15
CA PRO A 242 18.37 7.66 -11.60
C PRO A 242 17.30 7.41 -12.67
N ALA A 243 16.14 6.91 -12.25
CA ALA A 243 14.96 6.78 -13.10
C ALA A 243 14.33 8.16 -13.38
N LEU A 244 14.51 8.66 -14.61
CA LEU A 244 14.03 9.96 -15.08
C LEU A 244 12.85 9.85 -16.06
N LEU A 245 12.77 8.76 -16.84
CA LEU A 245 11.64 8.50 -17.74
C LEU A 245 10.60 7.57 -17.10
N ARG A 246 9.33 7.74 -17.46
CA ARG A 246 8.28 6.75 -17.15
C ARG A 246 8.61 5.39 -17.78
N ASN A 247 8.07 4.33 -17.20
CA ASN A 247 8.39 2.94 -17.57
C ASN A 247 9.92 2.60 -17.51
N THR A 248 10.72 3.30 -16.69
CA THR A 248 12.15 2.97 -16.53
C THR A 248 12.37 1.66 -15.77
N VAL A 249 13.22 0.81 -16.34
CA VAL A 249 13.86 -0.37 -15.74
C VAL A 249 15.38 -0.27 -15.88
N HIS A 250 16.11 -0.98 -15.01
CA HIS A 250 17.56 -1.11 -15.07
C HIS A 250 17.98 -2.50 -15.55
N ALA A 251 19.17 -2.62 -16.14
CA ALA A 251 19.67 -3.90 -16.67
C ALA A 251 19.55 -5.11 -15.71
N PRO A 252 19.81 -5.00 -14.38
CA PRO A 252 19.65 -6.13 -13.44
C PRO A 252 18.20 -6.58 -13.20
N GLU A 253 17.19 -5.82 -13.63
CA GLU A 253 15.77 -6.21 -13.55
C GLU A 253 15.33 -7.07 -14.74
N ILE A 254 16.13 -7.13 -15.81
CA ILE A 254 15.74 -7.74 -17.10
C ILE A 254 16.79 -8.66 -17.72
N LEU A 255 18.10 -8.44 -17.53
CA LEU A 255 19.19 -9.23 -18.12
C LEU A 255 19.92 -10.08 -17.09
N HIS A 256 20.48 -11.22 -17.52
CA HIS A 256 21.34 -12.06 -16.69
C HIS A 256 22.67 -11.34 -16.37
N PRO A 257 23.11 -11.27 -15.10
CA PRO A 257 24.44 -10.76 -14.75
C PRO A 257 25.54 -11.69 -15.27
N ILE A 258 26.77 -11.18 -15.40
CA ILE A 258 27.94 -12.03 -15.67
C ILE A 258 28.44 -12.66 -14.36
N ASP A 259 28.20 -13.96 -14.21
CA ASP A 259 28.68 -14.83 -13.13
C ASP A 259 29.65 -15.93 -13.62
N VAL A 260 29.73 -16.17 -14.93
CA VAL A 260 30.60 -17.14 -15.60
C VAL A 260 31.96 -16.57 -16.04
N SER A 261 32.91 -17.44 -16.40
CA SER A 261 34.25 -17.04 -16.87
C SER A 261 34.23 -16.44 -18.28
N ARG A 262 35.29 -15.71 -18.66
CA ARG A 262 35.40 -15.10 -19.99
C ARG A 262 35.34 -16.11 -21.15
N ALA A 263 35.82 -17.33 -20.95
CA ALA A 263 35.70 -18.38 -21.98
C ALA A 263 34.23 -18.77 -22.20
N GLU A 264 33.47 -18.95 -21.12
CA GLU A 264 32.05 -19.28 -21.17
C GLU A 264 31.21 -18.14 -21.75
N VAL A 265 31.55 -16.86 -21.47
CA VAL A 265 30.93 -15.70 -22.13
C VAL A 265 31.15 -15.73 -23.64
N VAL A 266 32.36 -16.04 -24.10
CA VAL A 266 32.67 -16.14 -25.55
C VAL A 266 31.87 -17.27 -26.20
N THR A 267 31.91 -18.48 -25.64
CA THR A 267 31.17 -19.64 -26.19
C THR A 267 29.65 -19.44 -26.16
N LEU A 268 29.11 -18.76 -25.15
CA LEU A 268 27.70 -18.36 -25.13
C LEU A 268 27.37 -17.38 -26.25
N LEU A 269 28.22 -16.38 -26.51
CA LEU A 269 28.01 -15.41 -27.58
C LEU A 269 28.14 -16.04 -28.97
N GLU A 270 29.08 -16.98 -29.16
CA GLU A 270 29.18 -17.78 -30.39
C GLU A 270 27.88 -18.58 -30.66
N TYR A 271 27.33 -19.22 -29.62
CA TYR A 271 26.05 -19.95 -29.70
C TYR A 271 24.86 -19.02 -30.01
N VAL A 272 24.77 -17.88 -29.32
CA VAL A 272 23.73 -16.86 -29.54
C VAL A 272 23.78 -16.31 -30.96
N LEU A 273 24.97 -15.95 -31.46
CA LEU A 273 25.14 -15.46 -32.84
C LEU A 273 24.81 -16.52 -33.88
N GLY A 274 25.22 -17.78 -33.65
CA GLY A 274 24.89 -18.91 -34.53
C GLY A 274 23.38 -19.21 -34.65
N LEU A 275 22.62 -19.01 -33.57
CA LEU A 275 21.16 -19.12 -33.59
C LEU A 275 20.45 -17.93 -34.24
N VAL A 276 20.94 -16.70 -34.00
CA VAL A 276 20.33 -15.47 -34.54
C VAL A 276 20.66 -15.27 -36.02
N PHE A 277 21.83 -15.73 -36.49
CA PHE A 277 22.31 -15.54 -37.86
C PHE A 277 22.76 -16.86 -38.52
N PRO A 278 21.88 -17.87 -38.63
CA PRO A 278 22.25 -19.17 -39.19
C PRO A 278 22.76 -19.03 -40.63
N GLY A 279 23.98 -19.51 -40.87
CA GLY A 279 24.62 -19.47 -42.19
C GLY A 279 25.20 -18.11 -42.62
N LYS A 280 25.26 -17.10 -41.74
CA LYS A 280 26.01 -15.85 -42.00
C LYS A 280 27.27 -15.78 -41.14
N ASP A 281 28.35 -15.21 -41.68
CA ASP A 281 29.56 -14.93 -40.90
C ASP A 281 29.31 -13.75 -39.94
N SER A 282 29.23 -14.07 -38.66
CA SER A 282 29.03 -13.14 -37.56
C SER A 282 30.24 -13.06 -36.61
N HIS A 283 31.37 -13.71 -36.92
CA HIS A 283 32.55 -13.71 -36.05
C HIS A 283 33.10 -12.30 -35.80
N HIS A 284 32.96 -11.39 -36.78
CA HIS A 284 33.34 -9.99 -36.66
C HIS A 284 32.57 -9.21 -35.56
N MET A 285 31.42 -9.71 -35.10
CA MET A 285 30.61 -9.11 -34.03
C MET A 285 31.06 -9.55 -32.62
N LEU A 286 31.81 -10.65 -32.51
CA LEU A 286 32.04 -11.37 -31.25
C LEU A 286 32.83 -10.54 -30.22
N ASP A 287 34.04 -10.08 -30.57
CA ASP A 287 34.88 -9.29 -29.67
C ASP A 287 34.22 -7.97 -29.19
N PRO A 288 33.54 -7.18 -30.05
CA PRO A 288 32.74 -6.05 -29.63
C PRO A 288 31.63 -6.40 -28.62
N LEU A 289 30.87 -7.47 -28.88
CA LEU A 289 29.79 -7.91 -27.99
C LEU A 289 30.32 -8.41 -26.65
N VAL A 290 31.47 -9.09 -26.62
CA VAL A 290 32.17 -9.45 -25.37
C VAL A 290 32.53 -8.18 -24.59
N ALA A 291 33.09 -7.16 -25.26
CA ALA A 291 33.44 -5.90 -24.62
C ALA A 291 32.21 -5.16 -24.06
N ASP A 292 31.11 -5.10 -24.82
CA ASP A 292 29.85 -4.50 -24.40
C ASP A 292 29.23 -5.20 -23.18
N CYS A 293 29.21 -6.54 -23.18
CA CYS A 293 28.73 -7.33 -22.04
C CYS A 293 29.53 -7.01 -20.77
N TYR A 294 30.86 -6.92 -20.85
CA TYR A 294 31.69 -6.52 -19.71
C TYR A 294 31.52 -5.05 -19.30
N ALA A 295 31.27 -4.14 -20.25
CA ALA A 295 31.00 -2.72 -19.95
C ALA A 295 29.71 -2.52 -19.15
N ILE A 296 28.67 -3.30 -19.44
CA ILE A 296 27.38 -3.27 -18.70
C ILE A 296 27.27 -4.30 -17.57
N LYS A 297 28.20 -5.28 -17.51
CA LYS A 297 28.24 -6.43 -16.56
C LYS A 297 27.10 -7.45 -16.71
N HIS A 298 26.46 -7.53 -17.88
CA HIS A 298 25.30 -8.39 -18.15
C HIS A 298 25.43 -9.07 -19.53
N LEU A 299 24.77 -10.22 -19.69
CA LEU A 299 24.71 -11.04 -20.91
C LEU A 299 23.50 -10.66 -21.78
N PRO A 300 23.47 -10.98 -23.09
CA PRO A 300 22.32 -10.76 -23.99
C PRO A 300 21.23 -11.83 -23.78
N VAL A 301 20.88 -12.10 -22.52
CA VAL A 301 19.92 -13.14 -22.13
C VAL A 301 18.95 -12.53 -21.12
N PHE A 302 17.65 -12.51 -21.46
CA PHE A 302 16.62 -12.05 -20.53
C PHE A 302 16.47 -13.02 -19.35
N LEU A 303 16.19 -12.48 -18.17
CA LEU A 303 15.95 -13.25 -16.95
C LEU A 303 14.67 -14.09 -17.09
N ASN A 304 14.80 -15.41 -17.18
CA ASN A 304 13.67 -16.30 -16.98
C ASN A 304 13.40 -16.46 -15.48
N LEU A 305 12.38 -15.78 -14.98
CA LEU A 305 11.96 -15.83 -13.58
C LEU A 305 10.70 -16.70 -13.37
N ASP A 306 10.19 -17.36 -14.42
CA ASP A 306 9.03 -18.25 -14.30
C ASP A 306 9.34 -19.40 -13.32
N PRO A 307 8.45 -19.71 -12.35
CA PRO A 307 8.72 -20.70 -11.33
C PRO A 307 8.84 -22.11 -11.92
N SER A 308 9.97 -22.77 -11.70
CA SER A 308 10.23 -24.14 -12.19
C SER A 308 9.44 -25.23 -11.47
N SER A 309 8.75 -24.95 -10.35
CA SER A 309 7.91 -25.96 -9.68
C SER A 309 6.77 -25.39 -8.84
N GLY A 310 5.60 -26.02 -8.96
CA GLY A 310 4.40 -25.68 -8.19
C GLY A 310 3.56 -24.59 -8.86
N VAL A 311 2.43 -24.22 -8.25
CA VAL A 311 1.51 -23.22 -8.79
C VAL A 311 1.52 -22.00 -7.88
N SER A 312 1.69 -20.80 -8.45
CA SER A 312 1.40 -19.55 -7.75
C SER A 312 0.70 -18.56 -8.69
N LEU A 313 -0.26 -17.85 -8.11
CA LEU A 313 -1.21 -16.96 -8.81
C LEU A 313 -0.87 -15.48 -8.58
N ARG A 314 0.27 -15.23 -7.93
CA ARG A 314 0.70 -13.94 -7.35
C ARG A 314 2.15 -13.64 -7.70
N ASN A 315 2.58 -14.05 -8.90
CA ASN A 315 3.93 -13.86 -9.41
C ASN A 315 4.18 -12.42 -9.90
N PHE A 316 3.91 -11.41 -9.06
CA PHE A 316 4.16 -9.99 -9.35
C PHE A 316 5.65 -9.69 -9.62
N HIS A 317 6.55 -10.52 -9.08
CA HIS A 317 8.00 -10.34 -9.18
C HIS A 317 8.59 -10.71 -10.56
N ILE A 318 7.94 -11.57 -11.35
CA ILE A 318 8.46 -12.00 -12.66
C ILE A 318 8.14 -10.99 -13.78
N GLN A 319 7.16 -10.11 -13.55
CA GLN A 319 6.46 -9.37 -14.61
C GLN A 319 7.37 -8.41 -15.38
N VAL A 320 8.39 -7.83 -14.74
CA VAL A 320 9.34 -6.92 -15.39
C VAL A 320 10.21 -7.68 -16.39
N ALA A 321 10.90 -8.74 -15.94
CA ALA A 321 11.72 -9.57 -16.80
C ALA A 321 10.90 -10.27 -17.90
N LYS A 322 9.69 -10.75 -17.57
CA LYS A 322 8.80 -11.44 -18.51
C LYS A 322 8.28 -10.52 -19.63
N LEU A 323 7.92 -9.27 -19.31
CA LEU A 323 7.50 -8.30 -20.33
C LEU A 323 8.66 -7.68 -21.11
N ALA A 324 9.91 -7.78 -20.64
CA ALA A 324 11.06 -7.27 -21.38
C ALA A 324 11.20 -7.96 -22.76
N ALA A 325 10.93 -9.27 -22.84
CA ALA A 325 10.95 -10.02 -24.10
C ALA A 325 9.89 -9.55 -25.13
N CYS A 326 8.84 -8.83 -24.71
CA CYS A 326 7.79 -8.30 -25.57
C CYS A 326 7.64 -6.76 -25.51
N SER A 327 8.75 -6.07 -25.23
CA SER A 327 8.81 -4.62 -25.16
C SER A 327 9.65 -4.02 -26.29
N ASP A 328 9.15 -2.94 -26.89
CA ASP A 328 10.01 -1.96 -27.56
C ASP A 328 10.82 -1.22 -26.48
N MET A 329 12.13 -1.10 -26.69
CA MET A 329 13.06 -0.60 -25.67
C MET A 329 13.69 0.74 -26.07
N VAL A 330 13.62 1.72 -25.18
CA VAL A 330 14.22 3.05 -25.37
C VAL A 330 15.34 3.24 -24.35
N VAL A 331 16.58 3.12 -24.81
CA VAL A 331 17.78 3.24 -23.97
C VAL A 331 18.18 4.70 -23.81
N TYR A 332 18.54 5.10 -22.59
CA TYR A 332 19.01 6.46 -22.31
C TYR A 332 20.14 6.50 -21.28
N CYS A 333 20.96 7.56 -21.31
CA CYS A 333 21.87 7.94 -20.24
C CYS A 333 21.95 9.46 -20.10
N LEU A 334 22.47 9.94 -18.97
CA LEU A 334 22.64 11.37 -18.67
C LEU A 334 24.03 11.91 -19.09
N GLU A 335 24.86 11.07 -19.72
CA GLU A 335 26.18 11.47 -20.22
C GLU A 335 26.06 12.25 -21.54
N ASN A 336 26.87 13.29 -21.73
CA ASN A 336 26.81 14.16 -22.91
C ASN A 336 27.36 13.52 -24.22
N ASP A 337 28.02 12.36 -24.15
CA ASP A 337 28.60 11.68 -25.31
C ASP A 337 28.12 10.22 -25.41
N HIS A 338 27.14 10.00 -26.30
CA HIS A 338 26.57 8.68 -26.59
C HIS A 338 27.35 7.88 -27.66
N LEU A 339 28.38 8.47 -28.28
CA LEU A 339 29.13 7.87 -29.40
C LEU A 339 30.56 7.46 -29.01
N GLY A 340 31.16 8.15 -28.03
CA GLY A 340 32.50 7.85 -27.49
C GLY A 340 32.49 6.90 -26.29
N SER A 341 31.87 7.31 -25.17
CA SER A 341 32.07 6.64 -23.87
C SER A 341 30.82 6.11 -23.15
N CYS A 342 29.61 6.62 -23.42
CA CYS A 342 28.46 6.21 -22.60
C CYS A 342 28.06 4.73 -22.82
N LYS A 343 27.79 4.05 -21.71
CA LYS A 343 27.28 2.67 -21.64
C LYS A 343 25.97 2.44 -22.40
N CYS A 344 25.25 3.50 -22.81
CA CYS A 344 23.98 3.38 -23.54
C CYS A 344 24.12 2.65 -24.88
N ALA A 345 25.21 2.87 -25.62
CA ALA A 345 25.43 2.22 -26.91
C ALA A 345 25.70 0.71 -26.75
N SER A 346 26.51 0.33 -25.76
CA SER A 346 26.73 -1.06 -25.37
C SER A 346 25.44 -1.74 -24.88
N LEU A 347 24.71 -1.06 -23.99
CA LEU A 347 23.43 -1.56 -23.46
C LEU A 347 22.40 -1.79 -24.56
N ALA A 348 22.26 -0.86 -25.51
CA ALA A 348 21.36 -1.00 -26.64
C ALA A 348 21.74 -2.19 -27.55
N ARG A 349 23.04 -2.41 -27.83
CA ARG A 349 23.49 -3.57 -28.62
C ARG A 349 23.23 -4.91 -27.91
N VAL A 350 23.45 -4.99 -26.60
CA VAL A 350 23.16 -6.21 -25.81
C VAL A 350 21.65 -6.49 -25.73
N LEU A 351 20.81 -5.45 -25.55
CA LEU A 351 19.35 -5.61 -25.55
C LEU A 351 18.77 -5.99 -26.92
N TRP A 352 19.27 -5.37 -27.99
CA TRP A 352 18.91 -5.69 -29.38
C TRP A 352 19.23 -7.14 -29.76
N LEU A 353 20.34 -7.67 -29.23
CA LEU A 353 20.73 -9.07 -29.37
C LEU A 353 19.87 -9.98 -28.48
N ALA A 354 19.55 -9.58 -27.25
CA ALA A 354 18.66 -10.33 -26.36
C ALA A 354 17.23 -10.49 -26.93
N GLN A 355 16.67 -9.42 -27.52
CA GLN A 355 15.39 -9.48 -28.26
C GLN A 355 15.43 -10.53 -29.38
N ARG A 356 16.51 -10.56 -30.17
CA ARG A 356 16.67 -11.54 -31.27
C ARG A 356 16.94 -12.95 -30.77
N TYR A 357 17.74 -13.11 -29.72
CA TYR A 357 18.04 -14.41 -29.12
C TYR A 357 16.80 -15.07 -28.55
N ALA A 358 15.94 -14.31 -27.85
CA ALA A 358 14.67 -14.84 -27.32
C ALA A 358 13.77 -15.39 -28.45
N VAL A 359 13.57 -14.62 -29.52
CA VAL A 359 12.76 -15.04 -30.67
C VAL A 359 13.40 -16.22 -31.43
N ALA A 360 14.73 -16.23 -31.60
CA ALA A 360 15.43 -17.30 -32.30
C ALA A 360 15.46 -18.62 -31.51
N LYS A 361 15.62 -18.57 -30.18
CA LYS A 361 15.58 -19.72 -29.28
C LYS A 361 14.27 -20.47 -29.38
N ASP A 362 13.16 -19.73 -29.47
CA ASP A 362 11.81 -20.28 -29.52
C ASP A 362 11.33 -20.53 -30.98
N GLY A 363 12.26 -20.50 -31.96
CA GLY A 363 12.06 -20.92 -33.35
C GLY A 363 11.58 -19.86 -34.35
N GLY A 364 11.34 -18.62 -33.92
CA GLY A 364 10.73 -17.52 -34.69
C GLY A 364 11.64 -16.84 -35.72
N LEU A 365 12.39 -17.60 -36.52
CA LEU A 365 13.37 -17.05 -37.48
C LEU A 365 12.69 -16.21 -38.58
N GLY A 366 12.80 -14.88 -38.45
CA GLY A 366 12.48 -13.91 -39.52
C GLY A 366 11.62 -12.73 -39.10
N THR A 367 10.84 -12.84 -38.01
CA THR A 367 9.92 -11.79 -37.56
C THR A 367 10.43 -11.09 -36.29
N ALA A 368 11.30 -10.10 -36.46
CA ALA A 368 11.69 -9.21 -35.36
C ALA A 368 10.53 -8.26 -34.99
N HIS A 369 9.66 -8.69 -34.06
CA HIS A 369 8.46 -7.94 -33.67
C HIS A 369 8.78 -6.66 -32.87
N TYR A 370 9.88 -6.64 -32.11
CA TYR A 370 10.23 -5.57 -31.18
C TYR A 370 11.57 -4.93 -31.53
N ASN A 371 11.67 -3.63 -31.25
CA ASN A 371 12.81 -2.80 -31.61
C ASN A 371 13.54 -2.23 -30.37
N THR A 372 14.78 -1.81 -30.58
CA THR A 372 15.58 -1.09 -29.58
C THR A 372 16.01 0.27 -30.18
N PHE A 373 15.87 1.33 -29.38
CA PHE A 373 16.13 2.72 -29.74
C PHE A 373 17.09 3.37 -28.73
N ILE A 374 17.78 4.44 -29.12
CA ILE A 374 18.59 5.27 -28.21
C ILE A 374 18.09 6.72 -28.24
N MET A 375 17.96 7.34 -27.06
CA MET A 375 17.67 8.77 -26.93
C MET A 375 18.86 9.64 -27.34
N SER A 376 18.62 10.70 -28.14
CA SER A 376 19.68 11.52 -28.74
C SER A 376 19.83 12.95 -28.18
N ASP A 377 18.81 13.47 -27.46
CA ASP A 377 18.74 14.88 -27.03
C ASP A 377 18.60 15.09 -25.51
N LEU A 378 18.57 14.00 -24.74
CA LEU A 378 18.26 14.01 -23.30
C LEU A 378 19.20 14.86 -22.41
N PRO A 379 20.54 14.91 -22.61
CA PRO A 379 21.45 15.69 -21.77
C PRO A 379 21.17 17.21 -21.78
N PHE A 380 20.54 17.74 -22.84
CA PHE A 380 20.11 19.14 -22.92
C PHE A 380 18.86 19.42 -22.07
N LEU A 381 17.99 18.42 -21.91
CA LEU A 381 16.70 18.56 -21.21
C LEU A 381 16.82 18.55 -19.68
N GLU A 382 17.73 17.78 -19.10
CA GLU A 382 17.91 17.75 -17.63
C GLU A 382 18.17 19.14 -17.04
N GLN A 383 19.04 19.92 -17.69
CA GLN A 383 19.39 21.29 -17.29
C GLN A 383 18.23 22.29 -17.36
N ILE A 384 17.19 21.98 -18.14
CA ILE A 384 16.01 22.82 -18.36
C ILE A 384 14.86 22.38 -17.44
N LEU A 385 14.60 21.08 -17.36
CA LEU A 385 13.49 20.49 -16.60
C LEU A 385 13.63 20.71 -15.08
N LEU A 386 14.86 20.63 -14.56
CA LEU A 386 15.15 20.95 -13.16
C LEU A 386 14.93 22.44 -12.82
N ARG A 387 14.85 23.33 -13.84
CA ARG A 387 14.73 24.78 -13.68
C ARG A 387 13.34 25.35 -14.02
N GLN A 388 12.56 24.70 -14.89
CA GLN A 388 11.25 25.18 -15.36
C GLN A 388 10.23 24.03 -15.49
N PRO A 389 9.51 23.66 -14.42
CA PRO A 389 8.48 22.62 -14.47
C PRO A 389 7.18 23.15 -15.12
N SER A 390 7.05 22.98 -16.44
CA SER A 390 5.77 23.22 -17.15
C SER A 390 4.79 22.03 -16.99
N PRO A 391 3.46 22.27 -16.98
CA PRO A 391 2.47 21.20 -16.79
C PRO A 391 2.47 20.15 -17.92
N TYR A 392 2.97 20.51 -19.11
CA TYR A 392 3.03 19.63 -20.28
C TYR A 392 4.04 18.48 -20.15
N HIS A 393 4.94 18.50 -19.17
CA HIS A 393 5.97 17.47 -18.97
C HIS A 393 5.51 16.27 -18.12
N SER A 394 4.32 16.35 -17.51
CA SER A 394 3.78 15.33 -16.59
C SER A 394 3.43 13.98 -17.23
N THR A 395 3.53 13.86 -18.57
CA THR A 395 3.21 12.64 -19.33
C THR A 395 4.41 11.71 -19.55
N LEU A 396 5.64 12.24 -19.54
CA LEU A 396 6.86 11.48 -19.87
C LEU A 396 7.82 11.29 -18.69
N PHE A 397 8.02 12.31 -17.85
CA PHE A 397 9.07 12.29 -16.84
C PHE A 397 8.59 11.76 -15.48
N THR A 398 9.45 10.98 -14.84
CA THR A 398 9.41 10.72 -13.41
C THR A 398 10.21 11.81 -12.69
N VAL A 399 9.78 12.19 -11.48
CA VAL A 399 10.65 12.98 -10.59
C VAL A 399 11.71 12.01 -10.08
N PRO A 400 13.02 12.20 -10.37
CA PRO A 400 14.04 11.24 -9.96
C PRO A 400 14.08 11.18 -8.42
N PRO A 401 14.06 9.96 -7.82
CA PRO A 401 14.23 9.82 -6.38
C PRO A 401 15.65 10.26 -6.00
N GLU A 402 15.79 10.96 -4.88
CA GLU A 402 17.11 11.33 -4.37
C GLU A 402 17.98 10.08 -4.08
N PRO A 403 19.31 10.18 -4.26
CA PRO A 403 20.21 9.04 -4.14
C PRO A 403 20.13 8.39 -2.76
N ARG A 404 19.74 7.11 -2.74
CA ARG A 404 19.47 6.31 -1.53
C ARG A 404 20.78 5.89 -0.83
N SER A 405 21.46 6.85 -0.20
CA SER A 405 22.70 6.62 0.57
C SER A 405 22.49 5.77 1.83
N ASP A 406 21.38 5.96 2.54
CA ASP A 406 21.11 5.28 3.81
C ASP A 406 20.43 3.90 3.62
N THR A 407 21.24 2.86 3.80
CA THR A 407 20.78 1.45 3.92
C THR A 407 20.17 1.12 5.29
N ARG A 408 20.04 2.11 6.19
CA ARG A 408 19.50 1.95 7.55
C ARG A 408 18.37 2.95 7.83
N LYS A 409 17.56 2.59 8.83
CA LYS A 409 16.39 3.30 9.36
C LYS A 409 15.15 3.29 8.46
N THR A 410 14.11 2.68 9.01
CA THR A 410 12.72 2.68 8.55
C THR A 410 11.92 3.90 9.03
N SER A 411 12.45 4.66 9.99
CA SER A 411 11.82 5.88 10.50
C SER A 411 11.73 6.97 9.43
N LEU A 412 10.78 7.88 9.63
CA LEU A 412 10.49 9.00 8.72
C LEU A 412 11.57 10.10 8.81
N GLU A 413 12.27 10.14 9.94
CA GLU A 413 13.15 11.22 10.45
C GLU A 413 14.24 11.65 9.47
N SER A 414 15.02 10.70 8.93
CA SER A 414 16.14 11.03 8.03
C SER A 414 15.70 11.36 6.60
N ARG A 415 14.42 11.18 6.26
CA ARG A 415 13.92 11.27 4.89
C ARG A 415 13.18 12.59 4.62
N LEU A 416 12.48 13.15 5.61
CA LEU A 416 11.60 14.31 5.39
C LEU A 416 12.32 15.63 5.10
N SER A 417 13.56 15.79 5.54
CA SER A 417 14.33 17.04 5.36
C SER A 417 14.78 17.30 3.92
N SER A 418 14.88 16.26 3.09
CA SER A 418 15.23 16.38 1.66
C SER A 418 14.15 15.84 0.71
N PHE A 419 13.11 15.16 1.22
CA PHE A 419 12.06 14.57 0.38
C PHE A 419 11.34 15.61 -0.49
N ASN A 420 11.53 15.51 -1.81
CA ASN A 420 10.82 16.30 -2.81
C ASN A 420 9.35 15.86 -2.93
N PRO A 421 8.36 16.67 -2.50
CA PRO A 421 6.95 16.25 -2.45
C PRO A 421 6.35 15.94 -3.83
N ARG A 422 6.92 16.49 -4.91
CA ARG A 422 6.46 16.24 -6.29
C ARG A 422 6.57 14.77 -6.72
N SER A 423 7.43 13.99 -6.07
CA SER A 423 7.52 12.53 -6.27
C SER A 423 6.25 11.76 -5.89
N LEU A 424 5.36 12.33 -5.05
CA LEU A 424 4.06 11.74 -4.71
C LEU A 424 3.07 11.80 -5.89
N ALA A 425 3.25 12.73 -6.84
CA ALA A 425 2.36 12.86 -8.00
C ALA A 425 2.63 11.82 -9.10
N VAL A 426 3.85 11.28 -9.14
CA VAL A 426 4.32 10.27 -10.11
C VAL A 426 4.07 8.88 -9.54
N TRP A 427 3.43 7.99 -10.32
CA TRP A 427 3.08 6.64 -9.85
C TRP A 427 4.00 5.53 -10.36
N ASP A 428 5.00 5.84 -11.18
CA ASP A 428 6.00 4.89 -11.67
C ASP A 428 7.02 4.40 -10.61
N SER A 429 7.03 5.00 -9.40
CA SER A 429 7.97 4.66 -8.31
C SER A 429 7.46 4.94 -6.89
N ASP A 430 8.23 4.46 -5.90
CA ASP A 430 8.18 4.77 -4.48
C ASP A 430 6.82 4.57 -3.80
N PHE A 431 6.12 3.48 -4.13
CA PHE A 431 4.89 3.07 -3.44
C PHE A 431 5.10 2.91 -1.93
N VAL A 432 6.28 2.45 -1.49
CA VAL A 432 6.64 2.32 -0.06
C VAL A 432 6.63 3.67 0.66
N MET A 433 6.92 4.79 -0.02
CA MET A 433 6.82 6.12 0.58
C MET A 433 5.38 6.65 0.53
N LYS A 434 4.65 6.39 -0.56
CA LYS A 434 3.21 6.73 -0.68
C LYS A 434 2.38 6.02 0.39
N GLU A 435 2.59 4.72 0.58
CA GLU A 435 1.97 3.90 1.65
C GLU A 435 2.23 4.51 3.03
N LYS A 436 3.46 4.95 3.32
CA LYS A 436 3.79 5.63 4.58
C LYS A 436 3.05 6.96 4.74
N VAL A 437 3.02 7.82 3.72
CA VAL A 437 2.34 9.13 3.79
C VAL A 437 0.82 8.94 3.97
N GLU A 438 0.19 8.06 3.19
CA GLU A 438 -1.23 7.73 3.35
C GLU A 438 -1.52 7.11 4.72
N THR A 439 -0.67 6.18 5.20
CA THR A 439 -0.77 5.61 6.55
C THR A 439 -0.64 6.69 7.62
N THR A 440 0.29 7.65 7.50
CA THR A 440 0.47 8.75 8.46
C THR A 440 -0.74 9.70 8.50
N ARG A 441 -1.34 10.04 7.35
CA ARG A 441 -2.60 10.81 7.32
C ARG A 441 -3.77 10.02 7.91
N MET A 442 -3.88 8.74 7.58
CA MET A 442 -4.95 7.84 8.02
C MET A 442 -4.85 7.48 9.52
N SER A 443 -3.62 7.46 10.08
CA SER A 443 -3.32 7.19 11.50
C SER A 443 -3.13 8.43 12.38
N ALA A 444 -3.40 9.63 11.84
CA ALA A 444 -3.28 10.92 12.53
C ALA A 444 -4.04 10.95 13.85
N ALA A 445 -3.59 11.78 14.80
CA ALA A 445 -4.11 11.78 16.15
C ALA A 445 -5.64 11.94 16.21
N SER A 446 -6.28 11.12 17.05
CA SER A 446 -7.73 11.15 17.31
C SER A 446 -7.99 11.06 18.81
N CYS A 447 -8.92 11.87 19.32
CA CYS A 447 -9.29 11.83 20.74
C CYS A 447 -10.05 10.54 21.06
N ILE A 448 -9.65 9.85 22.13
CA ILE A 448 -10.25 8.59 22.62
C ILE A 448 -10.95 8.76 23.99
N GLY A 449 -11.14 10.00 24.44
CA GLY A 449 -11.90 10.35 25.65
C GLY A 449 -11.25 11.47 26.46
N GLY A 450 -11.97 12.58 26.66
CA GLY A 450 -11.50 13.76 27.36
C GLY A 450 -10.34 14.44 26.61
N ARG A 451 -9.18 14.59 27.26
CA ARG A 451 -7.95 15.15 26.67
C ARG A 451 -6.88 14.09 26.34
N VAL A 452 -7.29 12.83 26.14
CA VAL A 452 -6.41 11.71 25.77
C VAL A 452 -6.60 11.35 24.30
N TRP A 453 -5.49 11.30 23.57
CA TRP A 453 -5.43 11.03 22.14
C TRP A 453 -4.66 9.74 21.87
N ALA A 454 -5.04 9.03 20.81
CA ALA A 454 -4.18 8.03 20.18
C ALA A 454 -3.70 8.58 18.82
N GLY A 455 -2.43 8.37 18.47
CA GLY A 455 -1.81 8.86 17.23
C GLY A 455 -0.57 8.06 16.85
N ASN A 456 0.19 8.54 15.87
CA ASN A 456 1.38 7.89 15.31
C ASN A 456 2.70 8.59 15.71
N MET A 457 3.82 8.04 15.24
CA MET A 457 5.17 8.59 15.45
C MET A 457 5.34 10.02 14.93
N TRP A 458 4.65 10.38 13.84
CA TRP A 458 4.70 11.74 13.30
C TRP A 458 3.90 12.73 14.17
N ASP A 459 2.75 12.36 14.75
CA ASP A 459 2.01 13.22 15.70
C ASP A 459 2.90 13.61 16.90
N TYR A 460 3.74 12.68 17.38
CA TYR A 460 4.77 12.96 18.40
C TYR A 460 5.85 13.93 17.88
N GLN A 461 6.47 13.61 16.73
CA GLN A 461 7.55 14.43 16.15
C GLN A 461 7.08 15.85 15.83
N ALA A 462 5.90 16.01 15.25
CA ALA A 462 5.22 17.27 14.98
C ALA A 462 5.06 18.12 16.24
N MET A 463 4.71 17.51 17.38
CA MET A 463 4.56 18.23 18.65
C MET A 463 5.90 18.58 19.29
N ILE A 464 6.92 17.72 19.19
CA ILE A 464 8.29 18.07 19.64
C ILE A 464 8.85 19.22 18.81
N MET A 465 8.66 19.20 17.49
CA MET A 465 9.01 20.32 16.60
C MET A 465 8.29 21.61 17.01
N HIS A 466 6.98 21.56 17.30
CA HIS A 466 6.23 22.71 17.80
C HIS A 466 6.74 23.24 19.15
N LEU A 467 7.12 22.35 20.09
CA LEU A 467 7.62 22.74 21.42
C LEU A 467 9.02 23.35 21.38
N GLN A 468 9.90 22.85 20.51
CA GLN A 468 11.28 23.33 20.36
C GLN A 468 11.39 24.52 19.41
N PHE A 469 10.65 24.49 18.29
CA PHE A 469 10.72 25.45 17.17
C PHE A 469 9.32 26.07 16.91
N ARG A 470 8.84 26.84 17.89
CA ARG A 470 7.47 27.43 17.98
C ARG A 470 6.87 28.12 16.73
N ASN A 471 7.65 28.37 15.69
CA ASN A 471 7.23 29.05 14.47
C ASN A 471 7.06 28.13 13.25
N GLU A 472 7.45 26.84 13.29
CA GLU A 472 7.41 25.99 12.09
C GLU A 472 6.08 25.26 11.86
N MET A 473 5.39 24.85 12.93
CA MET A 473 4.08 24.18 12.88
C MET A 473 3.17 24.72 13.98
N SER A 474 1.91 25.01 13.64
CA SER A 474 0.87 25.48 14.56
C SER A 474 -0.06 24.33 14.98
N ILE A 475 -0.62 24.40 16.18
CA ILE A 475 -1.76 23.57 16.57
C ILE A 475 -2.97 23.99 15.71
N GLY A 476 -3.74 23.03 15.19
CA GLY A 476 -4.91 23.34 14.35
C GLY A 476 -5.84 22.15 14.11
N ASP A 477 -6.92 22.40 13.38
CA ASP A 477 -7.91 21.40 12.98
C ASP A 477 -7.30 20.39 12.00
N GLY A 478 -6.73 19.31 12.55
CA GLY A 478 -6.22 18.18 11.78
C GLY A 478 -7.31 17.41 11.04
N PHE A 479 -6.91 16.42 10.24
CA PHE A 479 -7.78 15.65 9.36
C PHE A 479 -9.00 14.98 10.07
N GLY A 480 -10.03 14.70 9.29
CA GLY A 480 -11.27 14.05 9.73
C GLY A 480 -11.13 12.55 10.00
N SER A 481 -12.22 11.81 9.82
CA SER A 481 -12.25 10.37 10.04
C SER A 481 -11.33 9.62 9.06
N TYR A 482 -10.66 8.57 9.51
CA TYR A 482 -9.78 7.75 8.65
C TYR A 482 -10.50 7.12 7.44
N CYS A 483 -11.83 6.92 7.51
CA CYS A 483 -12.62 6.40 6.40
C CYS A 483 -13.13 7.50 5.45
N ASP A 484 -12.74 8.76 5.68
CA ASP A 484 -13.00 9.88 4.78
C ASP A 484 -11.87 9.96 3.71
N PRO A 485 -12.22 9.91 2.42
CA PRO A 485 -11.29 10.13 1.31
C PRO A 485 -10.46 11.43 1.43
N SER A 486 -11.12 12.55 1.76
CA SER A 486 -10.50 13.89 1.80
C SER A 486 -9.36 13.98 2.82
N SER A 487 -9.49 13.23 3.91
CA SER A 487 -8.57 13.23 5.04
C SER A 487 -7.28 12.46 4.77
N SER A 488 -7.22 11.67 3.70
CA SER A 488 -6.24 10.58 3.57
C SER A 488 -5.58 10.43 2.19
N ILE A 489 -6.31 10.68 1.10
CA ILE A 489 -5.73 10.67 -0.25
C ILE A 489 -4.89 11.93 -0.43
N VAL A 490 -3.65 11.77 -0.91
CA VAL A 490 -2.82 12.89 -1.32
C VAL A 490 -3.25 13.33 -2.72
N ASN A 491 -3.93 14.47 -2.81
CA ASN A 491 -4.42 15.01 -4.08
C ASN A 491 -3.30 15.74 -4.85
N LYS A 492 -3.52 15.99 -6.15
CA LYS A 492 -2.56 16.75 -6.98
C LYS A 492 -2.40 18.19 -6.46
N ASP A 493 -3.43 18.75 -5.84
CA ASP A 493 -3.45 20.08 -5.23
C ASP A 493 -2.66 20.16 -3.91
N ASP A 494 -2.68 19.09 -3.09
CA ASP A 494 -1.84 18.95 -1.89
C ASP A 494 -0.35 19.02 -2.25
N ILE A 495 0.02 18.50 -3.43
CA ILE A 495 1.40 18.38 -3.91
C ILE A 495 1.89 19.68 -4.60
N ALA A 496 0.98 20.60 -4.93
CA ALA A 496 1.28 21.80 -5.70
C ALA A 496 2.09 22.84 -4.89
N ASN A 497 3.42 22.71 -4.92
CA ASN A 497 4.41 23.62 -4.33
C ASN A 497 4.38 23.73 -2.78
N GLN A 498 3.76 22.76 -2.09
CA GLN A 498 3.71 22.73 -0.63
C GLN A 498 4.93 22.02 -0.01
N ARG A 499 5.30 22.39 1.22
CA ARG A 499 6.25 21.62 2.04
C ARG A 499 5.58 20.34 2.55
N ILE A 500 6.35 19.29 2.84
CA ILE A 500 5.79 18.05 3.38
C ILE A 500 5.11 18.23 4.76
N THR A 501 5.51 19.25 5.52
CA THR A 501 4.84 19.72 6.75
C THR A 501 3.37 20.11 6.56
N ASN A 502 2.94 20.40 5.32
CA ASN A 502 1.57 20.74 4.99
C ASN A 502 0.75 19.52 4.51
N ILE A 503 1.45 18.46 4.05
CA ILE A 503 0.84 17.22 3.52
C ILE A 503 0.61 16.22 4.65
N LEU A 504 1.47 16.24 5.68
CA LEU A 504 1.37 15.47 6.91
C LEU A 504 0.56 16.23 7.98
N PRO A 505 -0.08 15.55 8.95
CA PRO A 505 -0.96 16.22 9.91
C PRO A 505 -0.20 17.15 10.87
N PRO A 506 -0.76 18.33 11.21
CA PRO A 506 -0.26 19.17 12.30
C PRO A 506 -0.68 18.62 13.68
N PRO A 507 -0.06 19.08 14.79
CA PRO A 507 -0.50 18.74 16.13
C PRO A 507 -1.95 19.22 16.37
N ARG A 508 -2.78 18.39 17.01
CA ARG A 508 -4.21 18.68 17.21
C ARG A 508 -4.54 19.17 18.62
N ALA A 509 -3.62 19.00 19.57
CA ALA A 509 -3.75 19.48 20.94
C ALA A 509 -2.36 19.67 21.56
N ASN A 510 -2.32 20.40 22.68
CA ASN A 510 -1.11 20.65 23.46
C ASN A 510 -0.70 19.40 24.26
N TRP A 511 -0.21 18.36 23.57
CA TRP A 511 0.24 17.11 24.19
C TRP A 511 1.52 17.32 25.01
N ARG A 512 1.47 16.98 26.31
CA ARG A 512 2.61 17.08 27.25
C ARG A 512 2.93 15.77 27.96
N LEU A 513 2.02 14.80 27.94
CA LEU A 513 2.31 13.41 28.31
C LEU A 513 2.29 12.55 27.06
N PHE A 514 3.40 11.88 26.79
CA PHE A 514 3.59 10.97 25.68
C PHE A 514 3.71 9.54 26.22
N VAL A 515 2.92 8.60 25.69
CA VAL A 515 3.05 7.18 25.99
C VAL A 515 3.42 6.44 24.72
N HIS A 516 4.67 6.00 24.64
CA HIS A 516 5.24 5.32 23.49
C HIS A 516 5.08 3.81 23.64
N CYS A 517 4.25 3.20 22.78
CA CYS A 517 4.12 1.75 22.70
C CYS A 517 5.07 1.22 21.62
N CYS A 518 6.15 0.53 22.00
CA CYS A 518 7.19 0.11 21.05
C CYS A 518 7.84 -1.23 21.40
N SER A 519 8.37 -1.90 20.37
CA SER A 519 8.92 -3.26 20.41
C SER A 519 9.85 -3.66 21.58
N ASP A 520 10.57 -2.73 22.21
CA ASP A 520 11.53 -3.00 23.30
C ASP A 520 11.03 -2.58 24.71
N ALA A 521 9.81 -2.02 24.81
CA ALA A 521 9.32 -1.36 26.02
C ALA A 521 8.99 -2.30 27.19
N GLY A 522 9.39 -1.88 28.39
CA GLY A 522 8.89 -2.41 29.67
C GLY A 522 7.55 -1.80 30.09
N PHE A 523 6.93 -2.31 31.16
CA PHE A 523 5.85 -1.60 31.84
C PHE A 523 6.41 -0.40 32.62
N PRO A 524 5.71 0.75 32.69
CA PRO A 524 6.12 1.88 33.51
C PRO A 524 6.34 1.52 34.97
N ASP A 525 7.43 2.04 35.55
CA ASP A 525 7.72 1.91 36.97
C ASP A 525 6.69 2.68 37.82
N LEU A 526 6.16 2.01 38.84
CA LEU A 526 5.24 2.56 39.82
C LEU A 526 5.82 3.79 40.55
N ALA A 527 7.14 3.87 40.74
CA ALA A 527 7.78 5.05 41.32
C ALA A 527 7.67 6.29 40.42
N VAL A 528 7.87 6.12 39.10
CA VAL A 528 7.71 7.19 38.09
C VAL A 528 6.26 7.61 38.00
N LEU A 529 5.32 6.65 37.93
CA LEU A 529 3.88 6.95 37.92
C LEU A 529 3.44 7.72 39.17
N ARG A 530 3.93 7.35 40.36
CA ARG A 530 3.64 8.06 41.61
C ARG A 530 4.15 9.50 41.59
N SER A 531 5.36 9.72 41.09
CA SER A 531 5.96 11.06 40.95
C SER A 531 5.12 11.96 40.03
N LEU A 532 4.72 11.42 38.87
CA LEU A 532 3.86 12.13 37.92
C LEU A 532 2.47 12.42 38.51
N MET A 533 1.79 11.42 39.08
CA MET A 533 0.46 11.61 39.67
C MET A 533 0.46 12.68 40.77
N PHE A 534 1.46 12.66 41.66
CA PHE A 534 1.63 13.68 42.70
C PHE A 534 1.82 15.08 42.07
N LYS A 535 2.75 15.22 41.12
CA LYS A 535 3.02 16.49 40.41
C LYS A 535 1.76 17.05 39.75
N PHE A 536 1.02 16.21 39.01
CA PHE A 536 -0.16 16.68 38.28
C PHE A 536 -1.35 16.97 39.18
N SER A 537 -1.52 16.25 40.30
CA SER A 537 -2.55 16.55 41.32
C SER A 537 -2.39 17.91 42.02
N LEU A 538 -1.20 18.53 41.95
CA LEU A 538 -0.88 19.85 42.52
C LEU A 538 -0.76 20.96 41.47
N SER A 539 -0.74 20.62 40.18
CA SER A 539 -0.56 21.57 39.08
C SER A 539 -1.91 22.10 38.58
N SER A 540 -1.95 23.34 38.09
CA SER A 540 -3.16 23.97 37.55
C SER A 540 -3.55 23.49 36.13
N HIS A 541 -3.00 22.35 35.68
CA HIS A 541 -3.16 21.74 34.34
C HIS A 541 -2.87 22.65 33.12
N ARG A 542 -2.38 23.88 33.34
CA ARG A 542 -1.92 24.83 32.32
C ARG A 542 -0.42 24.67 32.08
N SER A 543 0.02 24.76 30.83
CA SER A 543 1.46 24.60 30.54
C SER A 543 2.29 25.82 30.97
N THR A 544 3.40 25.57 31.68
CA THR A 544 4.38 26.61 32.08
C THR A 544 5.74 26.30 31.48
N GLY A 545 5.93 26.66 30.21
CA GLY A 545 7.19 26.45 29.47
C GLY A 545 7.15 25.28 28.48
N SER A 546 8.31 24.71 28.18
CA SER A 546 8.55 23.65 27.18
C SER A 546 8.53 22.22 27.73
N GLU A 547 8.38 22.04 29.05
CA GLU A 547 8.44 20.72 29.69
C GLU A 547 7.38 19.73 29.14
N TYR A 548 7.79 18.48 28.93
CA TYR A 548 6.95 17.34 28.60
C TYR A 548 7.47 16.08 29.30
N HIS A 549 6.65 15.03 29.37
CA HIS A 549 6.96 13.74 29.99
C HIS A 549 6.72 12.61 29.01
N THR A 550 7.63 11.64 28.94
CA THR A 550 7.49 10.43 28.10
C THR A 550 7.52 9.19 28.98
N LEU A 551 6.59 8.27 28.73
CA LEU A 551 6.52 6.93 29.30
C LEU A 551 6.61 5.90 28.17
N GLU A 552 7.24 4.76 28.43
CA GLU A 552 7.23 3.60 27.53
C GLU A 552 6.20 2.57 28.02
N PHE A 553 5.48 1.91 27.11
CA PHE A 553 4.49 0.89 27.46
C PHE A 553 4.65 -0.34 26.54
N PRO A 554 4.51 -1.58 27.04
CA PRO A 554 4.78 -2.76 26.23
C PRO A 554 3.77 -2.90 25.07
N PRO A 555 4.24 -3.29 23.88
CA PRO A 555 3.41 -3.31 22.69
C PRO A 555 2.42 -4.48 22.71
N ALA A 556 1.30 -4.29 22.03
CA ALA A 556 0.30 -5.33 21.77
C ALA A 556 0.96 -6.60 21.17
N GLY A 557 0.48 -7.78 21.60
CA GLY A 557 1.04 -9.08 21.23
C GLY A 557 2.37 -9.47 21.89
N SER A 558 3.00 -8.60 22.70
CA SER A 558 4.25 -8.91 23.43
C SER A 558 4.06 -9.31 24.90
N VAL A 559 2.85 -9.15 25.43
CA VAL A 559 2.55 -9.46 26.83
C VAL A 559 2.00 -10.88 26.90
N GLY A 560 2.62 -11.72 27.73
CA GLY A 560 2.13 -13.06 28.02
C GLY A 560 1.36 -13.14 29.33
N ILE A 561 0.65 -14.25 29.56
CA ILE A 561 0.01 -14.52 30.87
C ILE A 561 1.06 -14.56 32.00
N GLY A 562 2.31 -14.98 31.71
CA GLY A 562 3.42 -14.93 32.66
C GLY A 562 3.94 -13.52 32.98
N ASP A 563 3.62 -12.52 32.15
CA ASP A 563 3.91 -11.10 32.42
C ASP A 563 2.81 -10.43 33.26
N CYS A 564 1.64 -11.07 33.45
CA CYS A 564 0.52 -10.54 34.25
C CYS A 564 0.76 -10.61 35.78
N LYS A 565 1.95 -10.21 36.22
CA LYS A 565 2.34 -10.08 37.63
C LYS A 565 1.64 -8.87 38.28
N LYS A 566 1.52 -8.90 39.61
CA LYS A 566 0.95 -7.83 40.44
C LYS A 566 1.43 -6.42 40.07
N GLU A 567 2.73 -6.24 39.96
CA GLU A 567 3.37 -4.95 39.66
C GLU A 567 2.96 -4.44 38.27
N ASN A 568 3.02 -5.31 37.26
CA ASN A 568 2.65 -4.99 35.89
C ASN A 568 1.14 -4.68 35.76
N LEU A 569 0.27 -5.49 36.37
CA LEU A 569 -1.18 -5.21 36.41
C LEU A 569 -1.49 -3.88 37.12
N SER A 570 -0.78 -3.58 38.21
CA SER A 570 -0.87 -2.31 38.92
C SER A 570 -0.36 -1.14 38.07
N SER A 571 0.69 -1.36 37.27
CA SER A 571 1.22 -0.37 36.33
C SER A 571 0.18 -0.02 35.26
N VAL A 572 -0.44 -1.01 34.59
CA VAL A 572 -1.51 -0.76 33.60
C VAL A 572 -2.65 0.10 34.19
N VAL A 573 -3.16 -0.27 35.37
CA VAL A 573 -4.25 0.47 36.02
C VAL A 573 -3.82 1.89 36.38
N ASN A 574 -2.64 2.08 36.97
CA ASN A 574 -2.16 3.40 37.36
C ASN A 574 -1.79 4.29 36.15
N CYS A 575 -1.39 3.70 35.02
CA CYS A 575 -1.26 4.41 33.73
C CYS A 575 -2.63 4.91 33.23
N CYS A 576 -3.68 4.07 33.26
CA CYS A 576 -5.03 4.50 32.91
C CYS A 576 -5.57 5.60 33.86
N LYS A 577 -5.24 5.52 35.16
CA LYS A 577 -5.55 6.53 36.17
C LYS A 577 -4.82 7.86 35.93
N LEU A 578 -3.54 7.82 35.57
CA LEU A 578 -2.75 9.01 35.20
C LEU A 578 -3.31 9.68 33.94
N LEU A 579 -3.65 8.90 32.90
CA LEU A 579 -4.32 9.42 31.69
C LEU A 579 -5.67 10.08 32.01
N TYR A 580 -6.47 9.48 32.89
CA TYR A 580 -7.75 10.05 33.30
C TYR A 580 -7.58 11.34 34.13
N LEU A 581 -6.54 11.43 34.97
CA LEU A 581 -6.20 12.66 35.68
C LEU A 581 -5.87 13.80 34.70
N TYR A 582 -5.11 13.52 33.63
CA TYR A 582 -4.90 14.46 32.53
C TYR A 582 -6.22 14.80 31.80
N SER A 583 -7.12 13.82 31.63
CA SER A 583 -8.40 14.02 30.93
C SER A 583 -9.42 14.83 31.74
N SER A 584 -9.23 15.00 33.05
CA SER A 584 -10.22 15.55 33.99
C SER A 584 -10.34 17.09 33.97
N SER A 585 -9.51 17.79 33.20
CA SER A 585 -9.57 19.27 33.08
C SER A 585 -10.66 19.71 32.10
N THR A 586 -11.75 20.25 32.63
CA THR A 586 -13.00 20.60 31.90
C THR A 586 -13.02 21.97 31.24
N SER A 587 -11.96 22.76 31.35
CA SER A 587 -11.82 24.03 30.62
C SER A 587 -11.41 23.79 29.17
N ASP A 588 -12.14 24.35 28.20
CA ASP A 588 -11.87 24.21 26.74
C ASP A 588 -10.67 25.03 26.22
N ASP A 589 -9.84 25.54 27.13
CA ASP A 589 -8.67 26.36 26.84
C ASP A 589 -7.57 25.53 26.12
N PRO A 590 -6.99 26.02 25.00
CA PRO A 590 -5.96 25.30 24.24
C PRO A 590 -4.61 25.17 24.98
N ASP A 591 -4.31 26.02 25.96
CA ASP A 591 -3.06 25.95 26.76
C ASP A 591 -3.08 24.83 27.81
N VAL A 592 -4.21 24.14 27.98
CA VAL A 592 -4.39 23.05 28.94
C VAL A 592 -3.82 21.74 28.39
N VAL A 593 -3.07 21.04 29.23
CA VAL A 593 -2.28 19.87 28.83
C VAL A 593 -3.16 18.72 28.35
N SER A 594 -2.66 17.99 27.36
CA SER A 594 -3.27 16.78 26.81
C SER A 594 -2.26 15.61 26.83
N ALA A 595 -2.75 14.38 26.64
CA ALA A 595 -1.92 13.19 26.54
C ALA A 595 -2.04 12.52 25.16
N LEU A 596 -0.94 11.95 24.66
CA LEU A 596 -0.86 11.22 23.40
C LEU A 596 -0.28 9.82 23.62
N ILE A 597 -1.06 8.79 23.34
CA ILE A 597 -0.59 7.41 23.19
C ILE A 597 -0.18 7.23 21.72
N TYR A 598 1.03 6.75 21.45
CA TYR A 598 1.52 6.61 20.07
C TYR A 598 2.43 5.41 19.86
N CYS A 599 2.55 5.02 18.59
CA CYS A 599 3.49 4.00 18.13
C CYS A 599 3.85 4.22 16.64
N SER A 600 4.66 3.33 16.08
CA SER A 600 5.23 3.44 14.73
C SER A 600 4.20 3.72 13.62
N ASP A 601 3.11 2.95 13.56
CA ASP A 601 2.00 3.07 12.61
C ASP A 601 0.75 3.77 13.21
N GLY A 602 0.82 4.15 14.49
CA GLY A 602 -0.28 4.72 15.26
C GLY A 602 -1.41 3.76 15.66
N TYR A 603 -1.26 2.45 15.44
CA TYR A 603 -2.29 1.45 15.76
C TYR A 603 -1.75 0.12 16.33
N THR A 604 -0.85 -0.56 15.62
CA THR A 604 -0.56 -1.98 15.85
C THR A 604 0.08 -2.23 17.21
N GLU A 605 1.06 -1.43 17.63
CA GLU A 605 1.72 -1.62 18.93
C GLU A 605 0.91 -1.02 20.10
N SER A 606 0.01 -0.03 19.86
CA SER A 606 -0.69 0.72 20.92
C SER A 606 -2.01 0.12 21.40
N SER A 607 -2.63 -0.78 20.62
CA SER A 607 -4.02 -1.21 20.80
C SER A 607 -4.35 -1.82 22.17
N LEU A 608 -3.42 -2.59 22.76
CA LEU A 608 -3.55 -3.17 24.11
C LEU A 608 -3.81 -2.10 25.19
N PHE A 609 -3.08 -0.98 25.14
CA PHE A 609 -3.20 0.09 26.11
C PHE A 609 -4.40 1.00 25.84
N VAL A 610 -4.67 1.29 24.57
CA VAL A 610 -5.83 2.09 24.14
C VAL A 610 -7.14 1.42 24.58
N LEU A 611 -7.30 0.11 24.39
CA LEU A 611 -8.47 -0.65 24.87
C LEU A 611 -8.57 -0.67 26.40
N SER A 612 -7.43 -0.82 27.09
CA SER A 612 -7.39 -0.75 28.56
C SER A 612 -7.88 0.60 29.09
N TYR A 613 -7.47 1.71 28.47
CA TYR A 613 -7.93 3.05 28.83
C TYR A 613 -9.42 3.28 28.52
N VAL A 614 -9.95 2.78 27.39
CA VAL A 614 -11.37 2.91 27.06
C VAL A 614 -12.27 2.13 28.04
N MET A 615 -11.91 0.88 28.39
CA MET A 615 -12.62 0.11 29.41
C MET A 615 -12.61 0.82 30.78
N TYR A 616 -11.46 1.35 31.20
CA TYR A 616 -11.32 2.08 32.46
C TYR A 616 -12.13 3.39 32.50
N SER A 617 -12.00 4.22 31.47
CA SER A 617 -12.60 5.57 31.41
C SER A 617 -14.11 5.57 31.17
N ARG A 618 -14.67 4.51 30.55
CA ARG A 618 -16.11 4.39 30.24
C ARG A 618 -16.84 3.29 31.03
N ASN A 619 -16.14 2.45 31.79
CA ASN A 619 -16.69 1.30 32.55
C ASN A 619 -17.41 0.23 31.69
N VAL A 620 -16.99 0.11 30.43
CA VAL A 620 -17.56 -0.80 29.42
C VAL A 620 -16.82 -2.13 29.35
N SER A 621 -17.44 -3.15 28.76
CA SER A 621 -16.76 -4.43 28.46
C SER A 621 -15.68 -4.28 27.38
N LEU A 622 -14.86 -5.31 27.18
CA LEU A 622 -13.92 -5.35 26.05
C LEU A 622 -14.65 -5.23 24.69
N ASP A 623 -15.76 -5.94 24.51
CA ASP A 623 -16.47 -5.94 23.22
C ASP A 623 -17.21 -4.63 22.95
N GLU A 624 -17.67 -3.94 24.00
CA GLU A 624 -18.17 -2.57 23.92
C GLU A 624 -17.04 -1.56 23.63
N ALA A 625 -15.89 -1.65 24.32
CA ALA A 625 -14.73 -0.77 24.09
C ALA A 625 -14.22 -0.85 22.64
N MET A 626 -14.18 -2.06 22.08
CA MET A 626 -13.85 -2.30 20.67
C MET A 626 -14.86 -1.63 19.72
N LEU A 627 -16.15 -1.66 20.03
CA LEU A 627 -17.18 -1.02 19.20
C LEU A 627 -17.16 0.52 19.32
N LEU A 628 -16.87 1.07 20.51
CA LEU A 628 -16.69 2.51 20.72
C LEU A 628 -15.50 3.07 19.93
N LEU A 629 -14.37 2.37 19.90
CA LEU A 629 -13.21 2.76 19.09
C LEU A 629 -13.54 2.78 17.60
N HIS A 630 -14.20 1.73 17.09
CA HIS A 630 -14.51 1.61 15.67
C HIS A 630 -15.60 2.58 15.18
N LYS A 631 -16.66 2.78 15.97
CA LYS A 631 -17.79 3.65 15.62
C LYS A 631 -17.54 5.10 16.01
N ASP A 632 -17.47 5.35 17.31
CA ASP A 632 -17.71 6.67 17.90
C ASP A 632 -16.43 7.52 17.87
N TYR A 633 -15.31 6.95 18.31
CA TYR A 633 -13.98 7.57 18.12
C TYR A 633 -13.46 7.41 16.68
N SER A 634 -14.13 6.59 15.87
CA SER A 634 -13.81 6.33 14.46
C SER A 634 -12.32 6.10 14.21
N ARG A 635 -11.72 5.18 14.97
CA ARG A 635 -10.38 4.64 14.72
C ARG A 635 -10.47 3.17 14.28
N PRO A 636 -9.73 2.74 13.25
CA PRO A 636 -9.41 1.34 13.08
C PRO A 636 -8.47 0.94 14.23
N PHE A 637 -8.42 -0.35 14.55
CA PHE A 637 -7.42 -0.91 15.44
C PHE A 637 -7.27 -2.39 15.12
N TYR A 638 -6.26 -3.02 15.71
CA TYR A 638 -6.02 -4.45 15.60
C TYR A 638 -5.63 -5.00 16.97
N ILE A 639 -6.12 -6.19 17.31
CA ILE A 639 -5.86 -6.86 18.58
C ILE A 639 -5.24 -8.23 18.27
N PHE A 640 -4.16 -8.59 18.95
CA PHE A 640 -3.61 -9.94 18.83
C PHE A 640 -4.46 -10.90 19.66
N SER A 641 -4.56 -12.16 19.23
CA SER A 641 -5.36 -13.16 19.95
C SER A 641 -4.87 -13.36 21.39
N SER A 642 -3.56 -13.22 21.64
CA SER A 642 -2.94 -13.15 22.96
C SER A 642 -3.46 -11.97 23.81
N ASP A 643 -3.55 -10.76 23.24
CA ASP A 643 -4.08 -9.58 23.94
C ASP A 643 -5.54 -9.77 24.39
N VAL A 644 -6.39 -10.42 23.58
CA VAL A 644 -7.80 -10.69 23.94
C VAL A 644 -7.90 -11.41 25.28
N HIS A 645 -7.08 -12.44 25.50
CA HIS A 645 -7.06 -13.23 26.73
C HIS A 645 -6.64 -12.40 27.96
N ILE A 646 -5.74 -11.43 27.75
CA ILE A 646 -5.24 -10.55 28.82
C ILE A 646 -6.24 -9.43 29.11
N LEU A 647 -6.79 -8.81 28.07
CA LEU A 647 -7.79 -7.74 28.18
C LEU A 647 -9.08 -8.23 28.85
N ARG A 648 -9.51 -9.48 28.61
CA ARG A 648 -10.64 -10.08 29.35
C ARG A 648 -10.39 -10.25 30.85
N LYS A 649 -9.13 -10.43 31.29
CA LYS A 649 -8.77 -10.45 32.72
C LYS A 649 -8.62 -9.04 33.29
N LEU A 650 -8.03 -8.13 32.52
CA LEU A 650 -7.93 -6.70 32.87
C LEU A 650 -9.31 -6.04 32.96
N GLU A 651 -10.31 -6.45 32.16
CA GLU A 651 -11.68 -5.91 32.18
C GLU A 651 -12.24 -5.88 33.61
N VAL A 652 -12.05 -6.95 34.37
CA VAL A 652 -12.54 -7.08 35.76
C VAL A 652 -11.87 -6.06 36.70
N LEU A 653 -10.56 -5.84 36.57
CA LEU A 653 -9.81 -4.86 37.36
C LEU A 653 -10.18 -3.43 36.97
N LEU A 654 -10.10 -3.11 35.67
CA LEU A 654 -10.27 -1.77 35.12
C LEU A 654 -11.68 -1.22 35.37
N ARG A 655 -12.72 -2.07 35.27
CA ARG A 655 -14.11 -1.68 35.57
C ARG A 655 -14.33 -1.50 37.07
N ARG A 656 -13.79 -2.40 37.91
CA ARG A 656 -13.91 -2.32 39.39
C ARG A 656 -13.24 -1.07 39.99
N VAL A 657 -12.16 -0.58 39.38
CA VAL A 657 -11.45 0.64 39.83
C VAL A 657 -11.74 1.88 38.96
N SER A 658 -12.70 1.79 38.04
CA SER A 658 -13.12 2.91 37.19
C SER A 658 -13.62 4.09 38.04
N PRO A 659 -13.27 5.35 37.69
CA PRO A 659 -13.75 6.53 38.43
C PRO A 659 -15.26 6.74 38.34
N LEU A 660 -15.96 6.03 37.44
CA LEU A 660 -17.42 5.99 37.36
C LEU A 660 -18.06 5.04 38.38
N VAL A 661 -17.27 4.19 39.05
CA VAL A 661 -17.73 3.16 40.01
C VAL A 661 -17.15 3.40 41.40
N LYS A 662 -15.85 3.70 41.48
CA LYS A 662 -15.11 3.94 42.72
C LYS A 662 -14.76 5.42 42.83
N LYS A 663 -14.93 6.01 44.02
CA LYS A 663 -14.34 7.34 44.31
C LYS A 663 -12.82 7.19 44.38
N VAL A 664 -12.12 7.75 43.39
CA VAL A 664 -10.67 7.68 43.24
C VAL A 664 -9.98 8.81 44.02
N ASP A 665 -8.90 8.51 44.73
CA ASP A 665 -7.90 9.49 45.19
C ASP A 665 -6.82 9.62 44.11
N TRP A 666 -6.66 10.82 43.56
CA TRP A 666 -5.72 11.08 42.45
C TRP A 666 -4.25 11.19 42.89
N SER A 667 -3.99 11.38 44.19
CA SER A 667 -2.64 11.60 44.72
C SER A 667 -1.86 10.31 45.02
N THR A 668 -2.55 9.17 45.13
CA THR A 668 -1.97 7.87 45.49
C THR A 668 -2.13 6.81 44.40
N LEU A 669 -1.24 5.81 44.37
CA LEU A 669 -1.38 4.66 43.49
C LEU A 669 -2.55 3.77 43.94
N GLU A 670 -3.30 3.20 43.01
CA GLU A 670 -4.12 2.03 43.28
C GLU A 670 -3.21 0.83 43.58
N VAL A 671 -3.50 0.11 44.67
CA VAL A 671 -2.76 -1.08 45.12
C VAL A 671 -3.75 -2.22 45.32
N PHE A 672 -3.41 -3.40 44.80
CA PHE A 672 -4.23 -4.62 44.89
C PHE A 672 -3.62 -5.62 45.88
N SER A 673 -4.46 -6.43 46.53
CA SER A 673 -3.98 -7.57 47.32
C SER A 673 -3.60 -8.76 46.42
N ASP A 674 -2.73 -9.63 46.93
CA ASP A 674 -2.30 -10.83 46.21
C ASP A 674 -3.46 -11.84 46.03
N LEU A 675 -4.42 -11.83 46.96
CA LEU A 675 -5.63 -12.65 46.89
C LEU A 675 -6.54 -12.20 45.73
N GLU A 676 -6.84 -10.90 45.61
CA GLU A 676 -7.69 -10.37 44.54
C GLU A 676 -7.08 -10.61 43.15
N ILE A 677 -5.75 -10.46 43.02
CA ILE A 677 -5.04 -10.76 41.76
C ILE A 677 -5.10 -12.27 41.46
N THR A 678 -4.92 -13.13 42.47
CA THR A 678 -5.00 -14.59 42.31
C THR A 678 -6.41 -15.03 41.90
N GLU A 679 -7.45 -14.49 42.53
CA GLU A 679 -8.84 -14.76 42.16
C GLU A 679 -9.13 -14.33 40.71
N ILE A 680 -8.73 -13.12 40.30
CA ILE A 680 -8.99 -12.60 38.95
C ILE A 680 -8.14 -13.32 37.88
N LEU A 681 -6.93 -13.78 38.21
CA LEU A 681 -6.11 -14.57 37.29
C LEU A 681 -6.62 -16.01 37.13
N LEU A 682 -7.25 -16.60 38.16
CA LEU A 682 -7.78 -17.97 38.15
C LEU A 682 -9.28 -18.07 37.77
N ALA A 683 -10.04 -16.97 37.82
CA ALA A 683 -11.47 -16.96 37.53
C ALA A 683 -11.79 -17.45 36.09
N THR A 684 -12.43 -18.61 35.99
CA THR A 684 -12.75 -19.26 34.72
C THR A 684 -14.02 -18.66 34.07
N GLY A 685 -13.86 -17.53 33.36
CA GLY A 685 -14.66 -17.16 32.18
C GLY A 685 -16.17 -16.90 32.35
N ALA A 686 -16.73 -16.93 33.56
CA ALA A 686 -18.15 -16.64 33.78
C ALA A 686 -18.42 -15.12 33.70
N ARG A 687 -19.25 -14.68 32.75
CA ARG A 687 -19.74 -13.29 32.67
C ARG A 687 -20.41 -12.90 34.00
N PRO A 688 -20.08 -11.76 34.64
CA PRO A 688 -20.85 -11.25 35.77
C PRO A 688 -22.26 -10.86 35.29
N SER A 689 -23.29 -11.52 35.82
CA SER A 689 -24.67 -11.33 35.38
C SER A 689 -25.27 -10.04 35.95
N HIS A 690 -25.63 -9.10 35.06
CA HIS A 690 -26.35 -7.87 35.41
C HIS A 690 -27.83 -8.13 35.77
N SER A 691 -28.10 -8.69 36.95
CA SER A 691 -29.36 -8.47 37.70
C SER A 691 -29.25 -9.01 39.14
N VAL A 692 -29.91 -8.31 40.08
CA VAL A 692 -30.02 -8.76 41.47
C VAL A 692 -31.27 -9.62 41.63
N GLY A 693 -31.09 -10.88 42.02
CA GLY A 693 -32.09 -11.64 42.78
C GLY A 693 -33.16 -12.42 42.01
N ALA A 694 -32.81 -13.64 41.56
CA ALA A 694 -33.73 -14.79 41.63
C ALA A 694 -32.94 -16.11 41.54
N LYS A 695 -33.14 -17.03 42.51
CA LYS A 695 -32.76 -18.44 42.36
C LYS A 695 -33.96 -19.20 41.80
N HIS A 696 -33.89 -19.81 40.61
CA HIS A 696 -34.60 -21.06 40.34
C HIS A 696 -34.19 -21.76 39.02
N SER A 697 -33.86 -23.04 39.14
CA SER A 697 -34.06 -24.16 38.21
C SER A 697 -33.52 -24.15 36.76
N LEU A 698 -33.52 -25.36 36.20
CA LEU A 698 -33.19 -25.69 34.81
C LEU A 698 -34.35 -25.28 33.88
N GLU A 699 -34.03 -24.61 32.77
CA GLU A 699 -34.48 -24.93 31.39
C GLU A 699 -34.08 -23.78 30.43
N ARG A 700 -32.98 -23.93 29.69
CA ARG A 700 -32.61 -22.97 28.63
C ARG A 700 -33.42 -23.24 27.36
N LYS A 701 -34.62 -22.68 27.28
CA LYS A 701 -35.36 -22.51 26.01
C LYS A 701 -34.54 -21.61 25.09
N ALA A 702 -33.89 -22.20 24.09
CA ALA A 702 -33.08 -21.48 23.12
C ALA A 702 -33.97 -20.70 22.13
N SER A 703 -34.18 -19.41 22.41
CA SER A 703 -34.80 -18.47 21.48
C SER A 703 -33.77 -17.92 20.48
N SER A 704 -34.26 -17.25 19.43
CA SER A 704 -33.45 -16.62 18.37
C SER A 704 -32.45 -15.56 18.87
N LEU A 705 -32.62 -15.05 20.09
CA LEU A 705 -31.66 -14.15 20.77
C LEU A 705 -30.26 -14.78 20.90
N SER A 706 -30.18 -16.11 21.01
CA SER A 706 -28.92 -16.84 21.23
C SER A 706 -27.86 -16.63 20.13
N LEU A 707 -28.25 -16.32 18.89
CA LEU A 707 -27.32 -16.02 17.79
C LEU A 707 -26.85 -14.55 17.75
N LEU A 708 -27.49 -13.66 18.50
CA LEU A 708 -27.19 -12.22 18.57
C LEU A 708 -26.44 -11.84 19.86
N GLU A 709 -26.61 -12.61 20.94
CA GLU A 709 -25.91 -12.43 22.23
C GLU A 709 -24.55 -13.15 22.32
N ALA A 710 -24.16 -13.84 21.23
CA ALA A 710 -22.92 -14.59 21.10
C ALA A 710 -21.66 -13.74 21.35
N ASP A 711 -20.59 -14.36 21.83
CA ASP A 711 -19.33 -13.67 22.13
C ASP A 711 -18.47 -13.49 20.88
N TRP A 712 -18.90 -12.60 19.99
CA TRP A 712 -18.25 -12.37 18.70
C TRP A 712 -16.74 -12.15 18.78
N VAL A 713 -16.23 -11.54 19.85
CA VAL A 713 -14.78 -11.35 20.09
C VAL A 713 -14.03 -12.69 20.05
N SER A 714 -14.66 -13.75 20.56
CA SER A 714 -14.12 -15.12 20.48
C SER A 714 -14.31 -15.73 19.07
N ASP A 715 -15.46 -15.52 18.41
CA ASP A 715 -15.75 -16.07 17.07
C ASP A 715 -14.74 -15.62 16.00
N VAL A 716 -14.35 -14.34 16.03
CA VAL A 716 -13.51 -13.69 15.00
C VAL A 716 -12.08 -13.40 15.45
N ASP A 717 -11.60 -14.06 16.51
CA ASP A 717 -10.26 -13.86 17.10
C ASP A 717 -9.96 -12.39 17.49
N GLY A 718 -11.00 -11.61 17.80
CA GLY A 718 -10.96 -10.16 18.05
C GLY A 718 -10.91 -9.26 16.80
N SER A 719 -10.87 -9.81 15.58
CA SER A 719 -10.74 -9.03 14.34
C SER A 719 -12.06 -8.41 13.89
N LEU A 720 -12.12 -7.08 13.78
CA LEU A 720 -13.24 -6.39 13.11
C LEU A 720 -13.06 -6.42 11.57
N PRO A 721 -14.17 -6.46 10.79
CA PRO A 721 -14.13 -6.14 9.37
C PRO A 721 -13.70 -4.69 9.15
N SER A 722 -12.82 -4.46 8.20
CA SER A 722 -12.18 -3.15 7.98
C SER A 722 -13.13 -2.22 7.23
N ARG A 723 -13.52 -1.11 7.86
CA ARG A 723 -14.29 -0.03 7.21
C ARG A 723 -13.37 0.75 6.26
N ILE A 724 -13.67 0.69 4.96
CA ILE A 724 -12.86 1.25 3.87
C ILE A 724 -13.41 2.63 3.46
N LEU A 725 -14.73 2.71 3.24
CA LEU A 725 -15.50 3.95 3.10
C LEU A 725 -16.53 4.00 4.25
N PRO A 726 -17.21 5.13 4.53
CA PRO A 726 -18.10 5.23 5.69
C PRO A 726 -19.20 4.14 5.73
N TYR A 727 -19.69 3.74 4.56
CA TYR A 727 -20.69 2.69 4.35
C TYR A 727 -20.11 1.31 3.97
N LEU A 728 -18.83 1.22 3.57
CA LEU A 728 -18.27 0.03 2.93
C LEU A 728 -17.26 -0.71 3.82
N TYR A 729 -17.49 -2.01 4.04
CA TYR A 729 -16.67 -2.87 4.91
C TYR A 729 -16.09 -4.05 4.14
N LEU A 730 -14.83 -4.41 4.42
CA LEU A 730 -14.11 -5.56 3.84
C LEU A 730 -13.72 -6.58 4.91
N GLY A 731 -13.99 -7.87 4.67
CA GLY A 731 -13.63 -8.92 5.63
C GLY A 731 -13.58 -10.35 5.09
N SER A 732 -13.57 -11.29 6.04
CA SER A 732 -13.42 -12.73 5.85
C SER A 732 -14.74 -13.47 6.06
N LEU A 733 -14.76 -14.77 5.70
CA LEU A 733 -15.91 -15.64 5.98
C LEU A 733 -16.19 -15.80 7.49
N LYS A 734 -15.16 -15.74 8.35
CA LYS A 734 -15.35 -15.67 9.81
C LYS A 734 -16.22 -14.49 10.22
N HIS A 735 -15.92 -13.30 9.71
CA HIS A 735 -16.70 -12.09 10.00
C HIS A 735 -18.14 -12.22 9.48
N ALA A 736 -18.32 -12.85 8.32
CA ALA A 736 -19.62 -13.04 7.69
C ALA A 736 -20.52 -14.07 8.40
N ASN A 737 -19.93 -15.08 9.05
CA ASN A 737 -20.67 -16.07 9.82
C ASN A 737 -21.06 -15.58 11.23
N SER A 738 -20.42 -14.55 11.80
CA SER A 738 -20.80 -13.99 13.11
C SER A 738 -21.91 -12.93 12.98
N LEU A 739 -23.17 -13.38 12.96
CA LEU A 739 -24.34 -12.49 12.86
C LEU A 739 -24.40 -11.44 13.99
N ALA A 740 -23.97 -11.82 15.20
CA ALA A 740 -23.83 -10.90 16.34
C ALA A 740 -22.91 -9.71 16.03
N LEU A 741 -21.79 -9.92 15.33
CA LEU A 741 -20.88 -8.85 14.91
C LEU A 741 -21.49 -7.96 13.84
N LEU A 742 -22.12 -8.55 12.81
CA LEU A 742 -22.77 -7.79 11.73
C LEU A 742 -23.88 -6.89 12.29
N SER A 743 -24.73 -7.44 13.16
CA SER A 743 -25.77 -6.68 13.87
C SER A 743 -25.17 -5.59 14.78
N LYS A 744 -24.16 -5.92 15.61
CA LYS A 744 -23.50 -4.93 16.48
C LYS A 744 -22.81 -3.80 15.70
N LEU A 745 -22.35 -4.03 14.47
CA LEU A 745 -21.82 -2.97 13.59
C LEU A 745 -22.92 -2.16 12.87
N GLY A 746 -24.13 -2.71 12.76
CA GLY A 746 -25.23 -2.14 11.96
C GLY A 746 -25.08 -2.42 10.47
N ILE A 747 -24.53 -3.59 10.10
CA ILE A 747 -24.41 -4.06 8.72
C ILE A 747 -25.75 -4.66 8.28
N THR A 748 -26.36 -4.07 7.25
CA THR A 748 -27.67 -4.48 6.72
C THR A 748 -27.57 -5.20 5.38
N LYS A 749 -26.53 -4.93 4.58
CA LYS A 749 -26.30 -5.53 3.25
C LYS A 749 -25.01 -6.33 3.25
N VAL A 750 -25.01 -7.52 2.65
CA VAL A 750 -23.81 -8.37 2.52
C VAL A 750 -23.58 -8.75 1.06
N ILE A 751 -22.31 -8.80 0.63
CA ILE A 751 -21.89 -9.35 -0.66
C ILE A 751 -20.93 -10.52 -0.41
N SER A 752 -21.39 -11.74 -0.69
CA SER A 752 -20.60 -12.97 -0.57
C SER A 752 -19.96 -13.32 -1.91
N VAL A 753 -18.67 -13.03 -2.04
CA VAL A 753 -17.92 -13.19 -3.29
C VAL A 753 -17.31 -14.60 -3.35
N GLY A 754 -18.09 -15.55 -3.88
CA GLY A 754 -17.67 -16.95 -4.07
C GLY A 754 -17.61 -17.81 -2.81
N GLU A 755 -18.36 -17.47 -1.75
CA GLU A 755 -18.51 -18.29 -0.55
C GLU A 755 -20.00 -18.50 -0.20
N ARG A 756 -20.28 -19.43 0.71
CA ARG A 756 -21.61 -19.71 1.25
C ARG A 756 -21.65 -19.36 2.75
N LEU A 757 -22.74 -18.74 3.19
CA LEU A 757 -22.97 -18.42 4.62
C LEU A 757 -23.68 -19.58 5.30
N GLU A 758 -23.15 -20.02 6.44
CA GLU A 758 -23.63 -21.23 7.12
C GLU A 758 -24.98 -21.01 7.80
N TRP A 759 -25.21 -19.82 8.36
CA TRP A 759 -26.41 -19.49 9.14
C TRP A 759 -27.69 -19.37 8.31
N LEU A 760 -27.60 -19.07 7.01
CA LEU A 760 -28.76 -19.03 6.09
C LEU A 760 -29.52 -20.37 6.03
N ASN A 761 -28.79 -21.48 6.15
CA ASN A 761 -29.33 -22.83 6.13
C ASN A 761 -29.63 -23.38 7.54
N SER A 762 -29.46 -22.57 8.59
CA SER A 762 -29.70 -23.00 9.96
C SER A 762 -31.19 -22.98 10.31
N ARG A 763 -31.68 -24.08 10.89
CA ARG A 763 -33.09 -24.21 11.30
C ARG A 763 -33.53 -23.13 12.30
N GLN A 764 -32.61 -22.58 13.10
CA GLN A 764 -32.86 -21.52 14.07
C GLN A 764 -33.09 -20.15 13.40
N PHE A 765 -32.34 -19.86 12.33
CA PHE A 765 -32.53 -18.63 11.56
C PHE A 765 -33.82 -18.72 10.72
N GLN A 766 -34.01 -19.82 10.00
CA GLN A 766 -35.20 -20.07 9.17
C GLN A 766 -36.52 -20.17 9.97
N SER A 767 -36.48 -20.55 11.25
CA SER A 767 -37.68 -20.52 12.12
C SER A 767 -38.06 -19.11 12.59
N SER A 768 -37.27 -18.08 12.26
CA SER A 768 -37.49 -16.69 12.70
C SER A 768 -37.41 -15.65 11.57
N HIS A 769 -37.01 -16.05 10.35
CA HIS A 769 -36.86 -15.18 9.18
C HIS A 769 -37.36 -15.88 7.91
N THR A 770 -38.15 -15.16 7.13
CA THR A 770 -38.56 -15.60 5.78
C THR A 770 -37.54 -15.11 4.77
N ILE A 771 -36.96 -16.04 4.02
CA ILE A 771 -35.93 -15.78 3.00
C ILE A 771 -36.56 -16.00 1.62
N THR A 772 -36.52 -14.99 0.76
CA THR A 772 -36.76 -15.14 -0.69
C THR A 772 -35.43 -15.13 -1.44
N VAL A 773 -35.37 -15.83 -2.57
CA VAL A 773 -34.17 -15.92 -3.42
C VAL A 773 -34.56 -15.53 -4.84
N GLU A 774 -33.82 -14.59 -5.42
CA GLU A 774 -33.94 -14.14 -6.80
C GLU A 774 -32.66 -14.55 -7.54
N GLU A 775 -32.78 -15.37 -8.59
CA GLU A 775 -31.66 -15.74 -9.47
C GLU A 775 -31.46 -14.67 -10.55
N ILE A 776 -30.20 -14.27 -10.75
CA ILE A 776 -29.79 -13.18 -11.64
C ILE A 776 -28.68 -13.72 -12.57
N ASP A 777 -28.68 -13.26 -13.83
CA ASP A 777 -27.71 -13.59 -14.87
C ASP A 777 -27.43 -15.12 -14.97
N GLY A 778 -28.50 -15.91 -15.03
CA GLY A 778 -28.45 -17.37 -15.19
C GLY A 778 -28.05 -18.16 -13.92
N GLY A 779 -28.23 -17.57 -12.74
CA GLY A 779 -27.86 -18.19 -11.46
C GLY A 779 -26.38 -17.97 -11.08
N ASN A 780 -25.62 -17.21 -11.87
CA ASN A 780 -24.28 -16.76 -11.48
C ASN A 780 -24.33 -15.74 -10.32
N LEU A 781 -25.47 -15.07 -10.15
CA LEU A 781 -25.77 -14.21 -9.01
C LEU A 781 -27.07 -14.69 -8.35
N GLU A 782 -27.06 -14.78 -7.02
CA GLU A 782 -28.24 -15.04 -6.19
C GLU A 782 -28.45 -13.84 -5.25
N LYS A 783 -29.63 -13.24 -5.26
CA LYS A 783 -30.03 -12.19 -4.31
C LYS A 783 -31.01 -12.77 -3.30
N PHE A 784 -30.55 -12.86 -2.05
CA PHE A 784 -31.38 -13.27 -0.91
C PHE A 784 -31.98 -12.02 -0.26
N THR A 785 -33.30 -11.98 -0.11
CA THR A 785 -33.98 -10.95 0.69
C THR A 785 -34.55 -11.59 1.95
N ILE A 786 -34.25 -11.01 3.10
CA ILE A 786 -34.52 -11.57 4.43
C ILE A 786 -35.52 -10.65 5.14
N SER A 787 -36.67 -11.21 5.50
CA SER A 787 -37.74 -10.51 6.22
C SER A 787 -37.98 -11.14 7.59
N GLY A 788 -38.04 -10.31 8.64
CA GLY A 788 -38.05 -10.77 10.03
C GLY A 788 -37.60 -9.66 10.99
N ASN A 789 -36.46 -9.84 11.65
CA ASN A 789 -35.95 -8.90 12.64
C ASN A 789 -35.35 -7.62 11.98
N PRO A 790 -35.76 -6.41 12.38
CA PRO A 790 -35.26 -5.16 11.79
C PRO A 790 -33.79 -4.81 12.13
N ASN A 791 -33.15 -5.52 13.06
CA ASN A 791 -31.78 -5.22 13.52
C ASN A 791 -30.70 -6.16 12.95
N THR A 792 -30.97 -6.82 11.82
CA THR A 792 -30.07 -7.84 11.21
C THR A 792 -29.88 -7.60 9.72
N VAL A 793 -29.02 -8.40 9.08
CA VAL A 793 -28.81 -8.38 7.61
C VAL A 793 -30.14 -8.62 6.90
N ASP A 794 -30.53 -7.70 6.01
CA ASP A 794 -31.80 -7.72 5.28
C ASP A 794 -31.64 -8.23 3.82
N THR A 795 -30.46 -8.06 3.21
CA THR A 795 -30.20 -8.41 1.81
C THR A 795 -28.79 -8.96 1.64
N ILE A 796 -28.66 -10.05 0.88
CA ILE A 796 -27.37 -10.66 0.54
C ILE A 796 -27.28 -10.89 -0.96
N LEU A 797 -26.28 -10.30 -1.61
CA LEU A 797 -25.89 -10.64 -2.98
C LEU A 797 -24.78 -11.70 -2.91
N LYS A 798 -25.00 -12.87 -3.50
CA LYS A 798 -24.02 -13.96 -3.54
C LYS A 798 -23.58 -14.20 -4.99
N VAL A 799 -22.27 -14.19 -5.19
CA VAL A 799 -21.63 -14.58 -6.46
C VAL A 799 -21.35 -16.08 -6.42
N ASN A 800 -21.91 -16.82 -7.37
CA ASN A 800 -21.58 -18.22 -7.62
C ASN A 800 -20.35 -18.34 -8.52
N ASN A 801 -19.86 -19.57 -8.71
CA ASN A 801 -18.94 -19.94 -9.79
C ASN A 801 -17.69 -19.03 -9.88
N LEU A 802 -17.10 -18.71 -8.70
CA LEU A 802 -16.00 -17.75 -8.59
C LEU A 802 -15.02 -18.14 -7.47
N GLN A 803 -13.91 -18.75 -7.86
CA GLN A 803 -12.81 -19.19 -7.01
C GLN A 803 -11.68 -18.14 -6.96
N ASP A 804 -10.57 -18.45 -6.28
CA ASP A 804 -9.35 -17.61 -6.27
C ASP A 804 -8.17 -18.39 -6.88
N ASP A 805 -8.46 -19.07 -7.99
CA ASP A 805 -7.55 -19.95 -8.75
C ASP A 805 -6.83 -19.28 -9.92
N GLY A 806 -7.24 -18.06 -10.29
CA GLY A 806 -6.68 -17.34 -11.43
C GLY A 806 -7.18 -17.83 -12.79
N ILE A 807 -8.22 -18.68 -12.80
CA ILE A 807 -8.93 -19.20 -13.98
C ILE A 807 -10.31 -18.52 -14.09
N ASP A 808 -11.06 -18.43 -12.99
CA ASP A 808 -12.35 -17.72 -12.97
C ASP A 808 -12.19 -16.20 -13.19
N GLU A 809 -13.12 -15.58 -13.93
CA GLU A 809 -13.16 -14.13 -14.17
C GLU A 809 -14.09 -13.41 -13.18
N LEU A 810 -13.72 -12.20 -12.75
CA LEU A 810 -14.63 -11.31 -12.01
C LEU A 810 -15.39 -10.35 -12.94
N SER A 811 -14.83 -10.08 -14.12
CA SER A 811 -15.24 -9.03 -15.05
C SER A 811 -16.72 -9.05 -15.45
N ALA A 812 -17.35 -10.23 -15.54
CA ALA A 812 -18.77 -10.35 -15.87
C ALA A 812 -19.69 -9.94 -14.70
N SER A 813 -19.34 -10.33 -13.46
CA SER A 813 -20.16 -10.05 -12.26
C SER A 813 -19.81 -8.71 -11.58
N LEU A 814 -18.65 -8.13 -11.89
CA LEU A 814 -18.18 -6.88 -11.29
C LEU A 814 -19.13 -5.69 -11.49
N PRO A 815 -19.68 -5.42 -12.71
CA PRO A 815 -20.66 -4.35 -12.91
C PRO A 815 -21.88 -4.52 -12.00
N ARG A 816 -22.45 -5.73 -11.92
CA ARG A 816 -23.63 -6.04 -11.10
C ARG A 816 -23.42 -5.80 -9.60
N MET A 817 -22.25 -6.15 -9.09
CA MET A 817 -21.90 -5.88 -7.69
C MET A 817 -21.81 -4.36 -7.42
N LEU A 818 -21.27 -3.59 -8.37
CA LEU A 818 -21.16 -2.14 -8.26
C LEU A 818 -22.52 -1.43 -8.45
N GLU A 819 -23.38 -1.94 -9.34
CA GLU A 819 -24.79 -1.55 -9.49
C GLU A 819 -25.54 -1.73 -8.17
N PHE A 820 -25.46 -2.92 -7.56
CA PHE A 820 -26.07 -3.20 -6.25
C PHE A 820 -25.55 -2.29 -5.13
N ILE A 821 -24.23 -2.03 -5.09
CA ILE A 821 -23.64 -1.09 -4.11
C ILE A 821 -24.17 0.32 -4.33
N GLU A 822 -24.31 0.78 -5.57
CA GLU A 822 -24.86 2.10 -5.88
C GLU A 822 -26.33 2.21 -5.50
N GLU A 823 -27.14 1.22 -5.89
CA GLU A 823 -28.57 1.16 -5.58
C GLU A 823 -28.83 1.26 -4.07
N GLU A 824 -28.18 0.42 -3.26
CA GLU A 824 -28.41 0.41 -1.80
C GLU A 824 -27.82 1.65 -1.12
N HIS A 825 -26.75 2.24 -1.67
CA HIS A 825 -26.22 3.53 -1.23
C HIS A 825 -27.21 4.67 -1.52
N GLN A 826 -27.80 4.74 -2.71
CA GLN A 826 -28.79 5.76 -3.08
C GLN A 826 -30.10 5.61 -2.30
N LYS A 827 -30.69 4.40 -2.25
CA LYS A 827 -31.95 4.11 -1.54
C LYS A 827 -31.89 4.48 -0.05
N SER A 828 -30.71 4.36 0.56
CA SER A 828 -30.49 4.66 1.98
C SER A 828 -29.91 6.04 2.25
N ASN A 829 -29.67 6.86 1.22
CA ASN A 829 -28.91 8.12 1.31
C ASN A 829 -27.58 7.96 2.07
N GLY A 830 -26.83 6.90 1.74
CA GLY A 830 -25.54 6.54 2.34
C GLY A 830 -25.58 5.85 3.70
N ASN A 831 -26.75 5.63 4.30
CA ASN A 831 -26.87 5.08 5.66
C ASN A 831 -26.76 3.54 5.74
N ALA A 832 -27.07 2.81 4.66
CA ALA A 832 -26.95 1.35 4.65
C ALA A 832 -25.47 0.93 4.63
N LYS A 833 -25.06 0.09 5.59
CA LYS A 833 -23.70 -0.43 5.65
C LYS A 833 -23.61 -1.75 4.89
N ILE A 834 -22.71 -1.78 3.92
CA ILE A 834 -22.50 -2.87 2.97
C ILE A 834 -21.19 -3.58 3.31
N PHE A 835 -21.26 -4.89 3.51
CA PHE A 835 -20.13 -5.73 3.89
C PHE A 835 -19.77 -6.73 2.80
N ILE A 836 -18.55 -6.64 2.26
CA ILE A 836 -18.06 -7.51 1.18
C ILE A 836 -17.02 -8.48 1.75
N HIS A 837 -17.21 -9.78 1.48
CA HIS A 837 -16.28 -10.82 1.92
C HIS A 837 -16.06 -11.91 0.87
N CYS A 838 -14.96 -12.63 1.05
CA CYS A 838 -14.70 -13.94 0.47
C CYS A 838 -14.13 -14.82 1.60
N ARG A 839 -13.35 -15.87 1.28
CA ARG A 839 -12.69 -16.71 2.30
C ARG A 839 -11.92 -15.89 3.36
N VAL A 840 -10.99 -15.04 2.92
CA VAL A 840 -10.02 -14.33 3.81
C VAL A 840 -10.15 -12.80 3.74
N GLY A 841 -10.70 -12.25 2.66
CA GLY A 841 -10.72 -10.79 2.42
C GLY A 841 -9.40 -10.22 1.89
N VAL A 842 -8.71 -11.00 1.04
CA VAL A 842 -7.37 -10.68 0.46
C VAL A 842 -7.40 -10.52 -1.06
N SER A 843 -8.23 -11.33 -1.74
CA SER A 843 -8.36 -11.40 -3.21
C SER A 843 -9.77 -11.01 -3.64
N ARG A 844 -10.50 -11.80 -4.44
CA ARG A 844 -11.96 -11.74 -4.73
C ARG A 844 -12.72 -10.51 -4.19
N SER A 845 -13.03 -10.44 -2.89
CA SER A 845 -13.76 -9.32 -2.29
C SER A 845 -13.00 -7.99 -2.19
N ALA A 846 -11.68 -8.03 -2.01
CA ALA A 846 -10.82 -6.85 -2.10
C ALA A 846 -10.80 -6.27 -3.52
N THR A 847 -10.88 -7.11 -4.57
CA THR A 847 -11.02 -6.68 -5.96
C THR A 847 -12.29 -5.83 -6.16
N VAL A 848 -13.44 -6.31 -5.65
CA VAL A 848 -14.73 -5.58 -5.71
C VAL A 848 -14.65 -4.26 -4.93
N VAL A 849 -14.06 -4.28 -3.73
CA VAL A 849 -13.88 -3.08 -2.89
C VAL A 849 -12.96 -2.06 -3.56
N MET A 850 -11.89 -2.49 -4.23
CA MET A 850 -11.00 -1.61 -4.99
C MET A 850 -11.73 -0.98 -6.19
N ALA A 851 -12.55 -1.75 -6.93
CA ALA A 851 -13.36 -1.21 -8.01
C ALA A 851 -14.39 -0.16 -7.52
N GLU A 852 -15.02 -0.39 -6.36
CA GLU A 852 -15.91 0.60 -5.74
C GLU A 852 -15.17 1.85 -5.28
N VAL A 853 -13.95 1.72 -4.75
CA VAL A 853 -13.09 2.86 -4.39
C VAL A 853 -12.68 3.66 -5.64
N MET A 854 -12.28 3.00 -6.73
CA MET A 854 -12.00 3.66 -8.02
C MET A 854 -13.21 4.44 -8.52
N ARG A 855 -14.39 3.79 -8.52
CA ARG A 855 -15.66 4.35 -9.02
C ARG A 855 -16.18 5.50 -8.16
N ARG A 856 -16.24 5.33 -6.83
CA ARG A 856 -16.77 6.35 -5.90
C ARG A 856 -15.87 7.57 -5.79
N LEU A 857 -14.54 7.37 -5.84
CA LEU A 857 -13.58 8.45 -5.60
C LEU A 857 -12.98 9.03 -6.89
N ASN A 858 -13.27 8.46 -8.06
CA ASN A 858 -12.72 8.86 -9.36
C ASN A 858 -11.17 8.80 -9.37
N VAL A 859 -10.63 7.71 -8.81
CA VAL A 859 -9.18 7.48 -8.68
C VAL A 859 -8.73 6.24 -9.47
N SER A 860 -7.46 6.24 -9.89
CA SER A 860 -6.84 5.10 -10.56
C SER A 860 -6.65 3.89 -9.63
N LEU A 861 -6.46 2.73 -10.23
CA LEU A 861 -6.22 1.45 -9.57
C LEU A 861 -5.06 1.52 -8.57
N ALA A 862 -3.99 2.24 -8.91
CA ALA A 862 -2.83 2.38 -8.02
C ALA A 862 -3.16 3.14 -6.72
N LYS A 863 -3.94 4.22 -6.83
CA LYS A 863 -4.48 4.97 -5.67
C LYS A 863 -5.46 4.12 -4.87
N ALA A 864 -6.39 3.44 -5.54
CA ALA A 864 -7.35 2.55 -4.88
C ALA A 864 -6.65 1.38 -4.15
N TYR A 865 -5.58 0.83 -4.72
CA TYR A 865 -4.78 -0.22 -4.09
C TYR A 865 -4.16 0.26 -2.77
N LEU A 866 -3.45 1.41 -2.77
CA LEU A 866 -2.90 1.98 -1.53
C LEU A 866 -4.00 2.35 -0.54
N TYR A 867 -5.06 3.03 -0.98
CA TYR A 867 -6.18 3.45 -0.15
C TYR A 867 -6.84 2.29 0.62
N VAL A 868 -7.08 1.17 -0.06
CA VAL A 868 -7.65 -0.04 0.57
C VAL A 868 -6.61 -0.74 1.44
N ARG A 869 -5.35 -0.79 1.00
CA ARG A 869 -4.24 -1.46 1.69
C ARG A 869 -3.89 -0.81 3.04
N VAL A 870 -3.74 0.52 3.12
CA VAL A 870 -3.41 1.20 4.39
C VAL A 870 -4.50 1.04 5.46
N ARG A 871 -5.75 0.80 5.04
CA ARG A 871 -6.90 0.53 5.94
C ARG A 871 -7.01 -0.93 6.38
N ARG A 872 -6.13 -1.80 5.88
CA ARG A 872 -6.05 -3.23 6.21
C ARG A 872 -4.79 -3.50 7.04
N LEU A 873 -4.65 -2.74 8.12
CA LEU A 873 -3.49 -2.66 9.05
C LEU A 873 -2.69 -3.96 9.24
N ASN A 874 -3.37 -5.10 9.41
CA ASN A 874 -2.75 -6.41 9.61
C ASN A 874 -3.28 -7.50 8.66
N ILE A 875 -3.69 -7.16 7.42
CA ILE A 875 -3.97 -8.12 6.34
C ILE A 875 -3.51 -7.53 5.00
N ILE A 876 -2.43 -8.08 4.42
CA ILE A 876 -1.95 -7.68 3.09
C ILE A 876 -3.05 -7.93 2.05
N ILE A 877 -3.42 -6.89 1.31
CA ILE A 877 -4.31 -7.01 0.14
C ILE A 877 -3.48 -7.41 -1.07
N GLN A 878 -3.81 -8.56 -1.65
CA GLN A 878 -3.15 -9.11 -2.82
C GLN A 878 -4.10 -10.03 -3.59
N PRO A 879 -4.96 -9.47 -4.46
CA PRO A 879 -5.64 -10.25 -5.48
C PRO A 879 -4.66 -11.01 -6.36
N ASN A 880 -5.14 -12.09 -6.97
CA ASN A 880 -4.35 -12.81 -7.96
C ASN A 880 -4.07 -11.93 -9.19
N LEU A 881 -3.09 -12.31 -10.00
CA LEU A 881 -2.67 -11.52 -11.17
C LEU A 881 -3.84 -11.25 -12.13
N ARG A 882 -4.74 -12.21 -12.34
CA ARG A 882 -5.91 -12.06 -13.23
C ARG A 882 -6.85 -10.96 -12.74
N PHE A 883 -7.26 -11.01 -11.48
CA PHE A 883 -8.13 -9.99 -10.90
C PHE A 883 -7.49 -8.59 -10.87
N MET A 884 -6.17 -8.49 -10.66
CA MET A 884 -5.48 -7.21 -10.78
C MET A 884 -5.47 -6.67 -12.22
N TYR A 885 -5.28 -7.54 -13.21
CA TYR A 885 -5.30 -7.17 -14.63
C TYR A 885 -6.72 -6.81 -15.12
N GLU A 886 -7.73 -7.51 -14.62
CA GLU A 886 -9.14 -7.18 -14.86
C GLU A 886 -9.50 -5.79 -14.29
N LEU A 887 -8.94 -5.40 -13.14
CA LEU A 887 -9.09 -4.03 -12.64
C LEU A 887 -8.40 -2.97 -13.52
N PHE A 888 -7.27 -3.28 -14.16
CA PHE A 888 -6.66 -2.39 -15.16
C PHE A 888 -7.58 -2.19 -16.37
N LYS A 889 -8.16 -3.28 -16.90
CA LYS A 889 -9.18 -3.21 -17.96
C LYS A 889 -10.45 -2.48 -17.52
N TRP A 890 -10.83 -2.58 -16.24
CA TRP A 890 -11.96 -1.84 -15.68
C TRP A 890 -11.68 -0.33 -15.61
N GLU A 891 -10.49 0.09 -15.16
CA GLU A 891 -10.09 1.52 -15.19
C GLU A 891 -10.13 2.09 -16.61
N GLU A 892 -9.58 1.33 -17.57
CA GLU A 892 -9.58 1.67 -18.99
C GLU A 892 -11.01 1.79 -19.54
N HIS A 893 -11.87 0.81 -19.28
CA HIS A 893 -13.26 0.82 -19.73
C HIS A 893 -14.04 2.01 -19.16
N GLN A 894 -13.95 2.26 -17.85
CA GLN A 894 -14.62 3.40 -17.21
C GLN A 894 -14.19 4.74 -17.83
N LYS A 895 -12.89 4.93 -18.12
CA LYS A 895 -12.41 6.14 -18.81
C LYS A 895 -12.92 6.26 -20.24
N THR A 896 -13.07 5.16 -20.99
CA THR A 896 -13.64 5.22 -22.36
C THR A 896 -15.12 5.60 -22.40
N LEU A 897 -15.87 5.40 -21.32
CA LEU A 897 -17.25 5.87 -21.20
C LEU A 897 -17.32 7.39 -20.89
N ASP A 898 -16.25 7.94 -20.31
CA ASP A 898 -16.20 9.26 -19.70
C ASP A 898 -15.93 10.38 -20.74
N LYS A 899 -16.79 10.45 -21.78
CA LYS A 899 -16.66 11.29 -23.00
C LYS A 899 -16.33 12.79 -22.79
N LYS A 900 -16.43 13.31 -21.57
CA LYS A 900 -16.09 14.71 -21.22
C LYS A 900 -14.58 14.96 -21.02
N ARG A 901 -13.73 13.93 -21.15
CA ARG A 901 -12.31 13.94 -20.71
C ARG A 901 -11.32 13.62 -21.84
N SER A 902 -11.39 14.36 -22.95
CA SER A 902 -10.56 14.18 -24.15
C SER A 902 -9.04 14.32 -23.97
N GLU A 903 -8.57 14.81 -22.81
CA GLU A 903 -7.14 14.94 -22.50
C GLU A 903 -6.58 13.86 -21.55
N LEU A 904 -7.42 12.94 -21.03
CA LEU A 904 -6.98 11.95 -20.03
C LEU A 904 -6.35 10.70 -20.64
N THR A 905 -5.18 10.32 -20.11
CA THR A 905 -4.54 9.02 -20.38
C THR A 905 -5.38 7.85 -19.82
N LEU A 906 -5.63 6.84 -20.66
CA LEU A 906 -6.32 5.61 -20.24
C LEU A 906 -5.64 4.92 -19.06
N ARG A 907 -4.31 5.01 -18.92
CA ARG A 907 -3.57 4.46 -17.76
C ARG A 907 -2.61 5.49 -17.13
N GLU A 908 -2.67 5.64 -15.80
CA GLU A 908 -1.69 6.45 -15.03
C GLU A 908 -0.37 5.69 -14.75
N ILE A 909 -0.35 4.36 -14.89
CA ILE A 909 0.80 3.47 -14.65
C ILE A 909 0.72 2.26 -15.57
N ASP A 910 1.85 1.62 -15.89
CA ASP A 910 1.90 0.38 -16.68
C ASP A 910 1.90 -0.89 -15.79
N TRP A 911 1.53 -2.03 -16.37
CA TRP A 911 1.35 -3.30 -15.67
C TRP A 911 2.62 -3.77 -14.96
N PHE A 912 3.75 -3.88 -15.66
CA PHE A 912 5.01 -4.34 -15.04
C PHE A 912 5.52 -3.38 -13.97
N VAL A 913 5.35 -2.06 -14.17
CA VAL A 913 5.75 -1.03 -13.20
C VAL A 913 4.91 -1.14 -11.93
N PHE A 914 3.59 -1.31 -12.08
CA PHE A 914 2.69 -1.57 -10.96
C PHE A 914 3.05 -2.88 -10.23
N CYS A 915 3.32 -3.96 -10.96
CA CYS A 915 3.70 -5.24 -10.36
C CYS A 915 5.05 -5.19 -9.62
N ARG A 916 6.03 -4.45 -10.16
CA ARG A 916 7.29 -4.12 -9.46
C ARG A 916 7.03 -3.40 -8.15
N GLU A 917 6.19 -2.36 -8.17
CA GLU A 917 5.92 -1.58 -6.97
C GLU A 917 5.08 -2.35 -5.92
N VAL A 918 4.16 -3.22 -6.35
CA VAL A 918 3.49 -4.19 -5.46
C VAL A 918 4.50 -5.20 -4.88
N MET A 919 5.50 -5.65 -5.64
CA MET A 919 6.58 -6.47 -5.10
C MET A 919 7.43 -5.68 -4.09
N ASN A 920 7.82 -4.45 -4.39
CA ASN A 920 8.60 -3.57 -3.49
C ASN A 920 7.85 -3.28 -2.18
N LEU A 921 6.53 -3.12 -2.21
CA LEU A 921 5.65 -3.05 -1.04
C LEU A 921 5.59 -4.33 -0.21
N ASN A 922 5.84 -5.49 -0.81
CA ASN A 922 5.77 -6.79 -0.15
C ASN A 922 7.15 -7.28 0.34
N VAL A 923 8.25 -6.80 -0.25
CA VAL A 923 9.63 -7.14 0.15
C VAL A 923 9.89 -7.01 1.68
N PRO A 924 9.43 -5.97 2.40
CA PRO A 924 9.59 -5.86 3.86
C PRO A 924 8.91 -6.97 4.68
N TYR A 925 7.95 -7.69 4.09
CA TYR A 925 7.24 -8.82 4.70
C TYR A 925 7.78 -10.17 4.24
N LEU A 926 8.56 -10.20 3.15
CA LEU A 926 9.15 -11.40 2.55
C LEU A 926 10.59 -11.65 3.01
N ARG A 927 11.36 -10.59 3.31
CA ARG A 927 12.73 -10.71 3.86
C ARG A 927 12.67 -10.98 5.37
N LYS A 928 13.29 -12.09 5.79
CA LYS A 928 13.63 -12.42 7.19
C LYS A 928 15.05 -11.96 7.49
#